data_AF-A0A024TFI0-F1
#
_entry.id   AF-A0A024TFI0-F1
#
_cell.length_a   1.000
_cell.length_b   1.000
_cell.length_c   1.000
_cell.angle_alpha   90.00
_cell.angle_beta   90.00
_cell.angle_gamma   90.00
#
_symmetry.space_group_name_H-M   'P 1'
#
loop_
_entity.id
_entity.type
_entity.pdbx_description
1 polymer ?
#
loop_
_entity_poly.entity_id
_entity_poly.type
_entity_poly.pdbx_seq_one_letter_code
_entity_poly.pdbx_strand_id
1 'polypeptide(L)'
;MAQPPWLVVVAASVLAHGSAGSGDPDAMFQYRTYEEMVQTMMALNASHPDVVDLFVAQDKYGLPYPTDLQCGEEHGVAVPCKQYVLRITNESTWDGDRPEVFFSGALHGNERVGPQATMELALLLVDYATSFAAGSTSSDSTNVRRSKAWLHRLVNSRSIYMMPMTNSHGYYHNKREENGVDPNRDYNYKTNGNCMQAMTSRAVNELWRDHMFQLAVTFHGGMRCVTYEWGAPNHMDADSARSERSPDDTSQAALASALSTFAGKFPDGTYYPTGTMNDVVYGVYGGMEDWAYAASWENEFASRRDSAIFAPCAPTQYGEYPPEKTSYNNMTHRAFNLLVETSDSKHPVQSALGLRSSIYDVDLEAVPTAPVGHVVQNVRLGLLVIDMVQPYIVWQPPVPKHTSHKRQLTSTVAGCPLSDLHVVDCDASGPMSTCAMAITTTHVRVRWDVLGSFTVDETFVQVSTDAAFDTGQGASPVLSGVTRRQRYVDKVVEDSQSISTAFAACVPVSSASSTMFLRAQAKVDQGWAFQKAAVSPHVPPQSHVVNARTNPQYKMEWNGRRIQGADYFYSPVITLTTSAAPPPSPDTSSRHGGTDGFRLPVSGVVLVAVASLLTVGALGLWLVLRRRRAKYKRTPTTDPAEAGAPPDGPPVGVAHPDIQTMKEEDGDPL
;
A
#
# COMPACT_ATOMS: atom_id res chain seq x y z
N MET A 1 44.60 -14.09 27.68
CA MET A 1 45.02 -15.41 27.14
C MET A 1 43.93 -16.41 27.45
N ALA A 2 43.17 -16.80 26.42
CA ALA A 2 42.40 -18.05 26.25
C ALA A 2 41.48 -17.80 25.05
N GLN A 3 41.67 -18.55 23.97
CA GLN A 3 40.88 -18.42 22.73
C GLN A 3 39.54 -19.14 22.86
N PRO A 4 38.48 -18.68 22.16
CA PRO A 4 37.26 -19.47 22.01
C PRO A 4 37.39 -20.46 20.84
N PRO A 5 36.84 -21.68 20.94
CA PRO A 5 36.88 -22.67 19.88
C PRO A 5 35.77 -22.41 18.85
N TRP A 6 36.19 -22.41 17.58
CA TRP A 6 35.54 -22.94 16.39
C TRP A 6 34.02 -22.76 16.21
N LEU A 7 33.67 -21.91 15.24
CA LEU A 7 32.44 -21.99 14.47
C LEU A 7 32.25 -23.43 13.95
N VAL A 8 31.24 -24.13 14.48
CA VAL A 8 30.57 -25.19 13.72
C VAL A 8 29.60 -24.47 12.79
N VAL A 9 29.99 -24.36 11.52
CA VAL A 9 29.03 -24.05 10.45
C VAL A 9 28.13 -25.28 10.34
N VAL A 10 27.00 -25.25 11.06
CA VAL A 10 25.88 -26.14 10.74
C VAL A 10 25.36 -25.62 9.42
N ALA A 11 25.76 -26.29 8.33
CA ALA A 11 25.04 -26.24 7.07
C ALA A 11 23.66 -26.84 7.35
N ALA A 12 22.74 -26.01 7.82
CA ALA A 12 21.34 -26.33 7.89
C ALA A 12 20.86 -26.38 6.44
N SER A 13 20.85 -27.59 5.89
CA SER A 13 20.07 -27.98 4.72
C SER A 13 18.58 -27.88 5.07
N VAL A 14 18.12 -26.70 5.49
CA VAL A 14 16.70 -26.36 5.49
C VAL A 14 16.35 -26.20 4.03
N LEU A 15 15.45 -27.06 3.58
CA LEU A 15 14.78 -26.98 2.29
C LEU A 15 14.37 -25.52 2.05
N ALA A 16 15.18 -24.82 1.25
CA ALA A 16 14.75 -23.66 0.51
C ALA A 16 13.60 -24.14 -0.37
N HIS A 17 12.39 -24.07 0.17
CA HIS A 17 11.17 -24.13 -0.62
C HIS A 17 11.11 -22.85 -1.44
N GLY A 18 11.88 -22.88 -2.53
CA GLY A 18 11.72 -22.09 -3.73
C GLY A 18 11.95 -20.60 -3.59
N SER A 19 12.40 -20.01 -4.69
CA SER A 19 11.95 -18.66 -4.99
C SER A 19 10.41 -18.66 -4.93
N ALA A 20 9.80 -17.54 -4.55
CA ALA A 20 8.34 -17.44 -4.52
C ALA A 20 7.67 -17.78 -5.88
N GLY A 21 8.46 -17.89 -6.97
CA GLY A 21 8.06 -18.38 -8.29
C GLY A 21 8.55 -19.78 -8.73
N SER A 22 9.08 -20.65 -7.86
CA SER A 22 9.53 -22.01 -8.26
C SER A 22 8.70 -23.17 -7.69
N GLY A 23 7.55 -22.89 -7.10
CA GLY A 23 6.58 -23.92 -6.71
C GLY A 23 5.78 -24.41 -7.92
N ASP A 24 5.20 -25.60 -7.82
CA ASP A 24 4.25 -26.12 -8.83
C ASP A 24 3.12 -25.08 -9.05
N PRO A 25 2.98 -24.48 -10.26
CA PRO A 25 1.97 -23.46 -10.53
C PRO A 25 0.54 -23.99 -10.38
N ASP A 26 0.35 -25.31 -10.52
CA ASP A 26 -0.92 -25.99 -10.32
C ASP A 26 -1.17 -26.38 -8.85
N ALA A 27 -0.26 -26.03 -7.93
CA ALA A 27 -0.47 -26.23 -6.51
C ALA A 27 -1.54 -25.28 -5.94
N MET A 28 -2.37 -25.81 -5.05
CA MET A 28 -3.30 -25.03 -4.24
C MET A 28 -2.57 -24.32 -3.10
N PHE A 29 -3.06 -23.14 -2.72
CA PHE A 29 -2.63 -22.51 -1.47
C PHE A 29 -2.90 -23.44 -0.28
N GLN A 30 -1.99 -23.39 0.69
CA GLN A 30 -2.05 -24.17 1.92
C GLN A 30 -2.23 -23.24 3.11
N TYR A 31 -2.86 -23.74 4.18
CA TYR A 31 -2.85 -23.03 5.45
C TYR A 31 -1.48 -23.15 6.11
N ARG A 32 -0.90 -22.02 6.50
CA ARG A 32 0.32 -22.00 7.31
C ARG A 32 -0.01 -21.99 8.80
N THR A 33 0.76 -22.70 9.59
CA THR A 33 0.81 -22.57 11.05
C THR A 33 1.43 -21.23 11.47
N TYR A 34 1.36 -20.89 12.76
CA TYR A 34 2.04 -19.70 13.28
C TYR A 34 3.55 -19.77 13.02
N GLU A 35 4.17 -20.92 13.30
CA GLU A 35 5.59 -21.18 13.06
C GLU A 35 5.97 -20.96 11.59
N GLU A 36 5.24 -21.56 10.66
CA GLU A 36 5.50 -21.38 9.21
C GLU A 36 5.35 -19.92 8.77
N MET A 37 4.36 -19.19 9.33
CA MET A 37 4.21 -17.75 9.07
C MET A 37 5.43 -16.96 9.57
N VAL A 38 5.86 -17.18 10.82
CA VAL A 38 7.03 -16.50 11.39
C VAL A 38 8.29 -16.79 10.59
N GLN A 39 8.55 -18.07 10.28
CA GLN A 39 9.70 -18.48 9.48
C GLN A 39 9.67 -17.86 8.09
N THR A 40 8.49 -17.80 7.45
CA THR A 40 8.32 -17.15 6.14
C THR A 40 8.67 -15.67 6.21
N MET A 41 8.17 -14.94 7.23
CA MET A 41 8.46 -13.52 7.42
C MET A 41 9.95 -13.26 7.66
N MET A 42 10.58 -14.05 8.53
CA MET A 42 12.01 -13.94 8.83
C MET A 42 12.87 -14.21 7.59
N ALA A 43 12.53 -15.25 6.82
CA ALA A 43 13.24 -15.58 5.58
C ALA A 43 13.07 -14.47 4.52
N LEU A 44 11.87 -13.90 4.41
CA LEU A 44 11.59 -12.80 3.48
C LEU A 44 12.42 -11.55 3.83
N ASN A 45 12.46 -11.17 5.11
CA ASN A 45 13.27 -10.06 5.60
C ASN A 45 14.79 -10.29 5.37
N ALA A 46 15.28 -11.49 5.68
CA ALA A 46 16.69 -11.83 5.52
C ALA A 46 17.14 -11.85 4.05
N SER A 47 16.26 -12.27 3.14
CA SER A 47 16.57 -12.37 1.70
C SER A 47 16.39 -11.05 0.95
N HIS A 48 15.56 -10.14 1.44
CA HIS A 48 15.22 -8.88 0.76
C HIS A 48 15.27 -7.66 1.70
N PRO A 49 16.38 -7.41 2.43
CA PRO A 49 16.45 -6.35 3.44
C PRO A 49 16.37 -4.91 2.89
N ASP A 50 16.52 -4.74 1.56
CA ASP A 50 16.39 -3.43 0.91
C ASP A 50 14.91 -3.04 0.67
N VAL A 51 13.99 -4.01 0.74
CA VAL A 51 12.55 -3.80 0.50
C VAL A 51 11.64 -4.30 1.61
N VAL A 52 12.16 -5.08 2.56
CA VAL A 52 11.41 -5.63 3.69
C VAL A 52 12.06 -5.21 4.99
N ASP A 53 11.24 -4.75 5.93
CA ASP A 53 11.56 -4.59 7.34
C ASP A 53 10.58 -5.43 8.17
N LEU A 54 11.08 -6.13 9.18
CA LEU A 54 10.30 -7.00 10.05
C LEU A 54 10.65 -6.67 11.50
N PHE A 55 9.64 -6.30 12.28
CA PHE A 55 9.79 -6.05 13.71
C PHE A 55 8.65 -6.67 14.52
N VAL A 56 8.88 -6.80 15.82
CA VAL A 56 7.86 -7.20 16.79
C VAL A 56 7.33 -5.94 17.47
N ALA A 57 6.02 -5.76 17.48
CA ALA A 57 5.38 -4.56 18.04
C ALA A 57 5.72 -4.37 19.53
N GLN A 58 5.78 -5.46 20.30
CA GLN A 58 6.18 -5.40 21.70
C GLN A 58 7.58 -4.84 21.90
N ASP A 59 8.55 -5.34 21.14
CA ASP A 59 9.94 -4.86 21.23
C ASP A 59 10.05 -3.39 20.78
N LYS A 60 9.35 -3.02 19.71
CA LYS A 60 9.40 -1.66 19.15
C LYS A 60 8.78 -0.62 20.09
N TYR A 61 7.68 -0.96 20.74
CA TYR A 61 6.89 0.00 21.53
C TYR A 61 6.97 -0.22 23.05
N GLY A 62 7.79 -1.17 23.51
CA GLY A 62 7.94 -1.49 24.92
C GLY A 62 6.68 -2.07 25.56
N LEU A 63 5.88 -2.83 24.80
CA LEU A 63 4.73 -3.55 25.36
C LEU A 63 5.20 -4.82 26.09
N PRO A 64 4.50 -5.24 27.16
CA PRO A 64 4.86 -6.45 27.88
C PRO A 64 4.66 -7.70 27.03
N TYR A 65 5.32 -8.78 27.43
CA TYR A 65 5.04 -10.14 26.98
C TYR A 65 4.29 -10.88 28.09
N PRO A 66 2.94 -10.95 28.05
CA PRO A 66 2.20 -11.66 29.07
C PRO A 66 2.56 -13.15 29.12
N THR A 67 2.72 -13.67 30.33
CA THR A 67 3.03 -15.09 30.56
C THR A 67 1.94 -16.02 30.02
N ASP A 68 0.69 -15.55 30.00
CA ASP A 68 -0.47 -16.33 29.61
C ASP A 68 -0.63 -16.41 28.08
N LEU A 69 0.11 -15.59 27.33
CA LEU A 69 0.08 -15.56 25.88
C LEU A 69 1.26 -16.34 25.30
N GLN A 70 1.08 -17.65 25.18
CA GLN A 70 2.09 -18.55 24.60
C GLN A 70 1.68 -19.05 23.22
N CYS A 71 2.64 -19.03 22.30
CA CYS A 71 2.61 -19.53 20.93
C CYS A 71 3.75 -20.55 20.74
N GLY A 72 3.93 -21.10 19.54
CA GLY A 72 5.06 -21.98 19.23
C GLY A 72 5.81 -21.52 17.98
N GLU A 73 7.15 -21.40 18.06
CA GLU A 73 7.99 -20.96 16.93
C GLU A 73 8.94 -22.05 16.39
N GLU A 74 9.46 -22.96 17.23
CA GLU A 74 10.38 -24.00 16.78
C GLU A 74 10.09 -25.33 17.49
N HIS A 75 9.82 -26.40 16.73
CA HIS A 75 9.59 -27.76 17.27
C HIS A 75 8.53 -27.84 18.40
N GLY A 76 7.53 -26.94 18.39
CA GLY A 76 6.50 -26.88 19.43
C GLY A 76 6.95 -26.33 20.78
N VAL A 77 8.12 -25.70 20.87
CA VAL A 77 8.57 -25.00 22.08
C VAL A 77 7.68 -23.78 22.32
N ALA A 78 7.06 -23.72 23.49
CA ALA A 78 6.25 -22.59 23.91
C ALA A 78 7.13 -21.34 24.06
N VAL A 79 6.75 -20.27 23.37
CA VAL A 79 7.38 -18.95 23.42
C VAL A 79 6.29 -17.89 23.55
N PRO A 80 6.60 -16.70 24.09
CA PRO A 80 5.63 -15.60 24.10
C PRO A 80 5.10 -15.32 22.69
N CYS A 81 3.78 -15.20 22.55
CA CYS A 81 3.17 -14.78 21.30
C CYS A 81 3.65 -13.37 20.95
N LYS A 82 4.20 -13.21 19.75
CA LYS A 82 4.70 -11.93 19.22
C LYS A 82 3.78 -11.40 18.14
N GLN A 83 3.45 -10.11 18.20
CA GLN A 83 2.75 -9.40 17.13
C GLN A 83 3.77 -8.88 16.12
N TYR A 84 4.06 -9.70 15.12
CA TYR A 84 4.95 -9.35 14.02
C TYR A 84 4.30 -8.33 13.07
N VAL A 85 5.08 -7.33 12.68
CA VAL A 85 4.73 -6.33 11.68
C VAL A 85 5.75 -6.41 10.55
N LEU A 86 5.26 -6.68 9.35
CA LEU A 86 6.01 -6.55 8.10
C LEU A 86 5.78 -5.15 7.53
N ARG A 87 6.85 -4.51 7.07
CA ARG A 87 6.80 -3.32 6.23
C ARG A 87 7.45 -3.66 4.89
N ILE A 88 6.72 -3.44 3.80
CA ILE A 88 7.22 -3.60 2.43
C ILE A 88 7.27 -2.22 1.77
N THR A 89 8.47 -1.78 1.40
CA THR A 89 8.70 -0.53 0.68
C THR A 89 10.12 -0.50 0.15
N ASN A 90 10.37 0.14 -1.00
CA ASN A 90 11.75 0.36 -1.43
C ASN A 90 12.41 1.49 -0.62
N GLU A 91 13.32 1.14 0.28
CA GLU A 91 13.97 2.09 1.17
C GLU A 91 14.85 3.10 0.42
N SER A 92 15.37 2.76 -0.77
CA SER A 92 16.25 3.66 -1.53
C SER A 92 15.55 4.91 -2.06
N THR A 93 14.22 4.88 -2.20
CA THR A 93 13.41 6.00 -2.67
C THR A 93 12.55 6.61 -1.57
N TRP A 94 12.65 6.11 -0.32
CA TRP A 94 11.76 6.48 0.76
C TRP A 94 11.93 7.94 1.20
N ASP A 95 10.81 8.59 1.44
CA ASP A 95 10.71 9.90 2.07
C ASP A 95 9.45 9.96 2.95
N GLY A 96 9.31 11.06 3.69
CA GLY A 96 8.18 11.28 4.59
C GLY A 96 6.84 11.47 3.88
N ASP A 97 6.79 11.78 2.59
CA ASP A 97 5.53 12.00 1.84
C ASP A 97 4.94 10.69 1.28
N ARG A 98 5.63 9.56 1.50
CA ARG A 98 5.20 8.26 1.01
C ARG A 98 3.90 7.80 1.70
N PRO A 99 2.81 7.56 0.94
CA PRO A 99 1.55 7.13 1.51
C PRO A 99 1.67 5.77 2.20
N GLU A 100 0.97 5.62 3.33
CA GLU A 100 0.99 4.41 4.15
C GLU A 100 -0.36 3.67 4.08
N VAL A 101 -0.28 2.34 3.95
CA VAL A 101 -1.44 1.44 4.02
C VAL A 101 -1.21 0.33 5.04
N PHE A 102 -2.29 -0.19 5.62
CA PHE A 102 -2.23 -1.22 6.67
C PHE A 102 -3.12 -2.43 6.37
N PHE A 103 -2.63 -3.63 6.66
CA PHE A 103 -3.38 -4.89 6.53
C PHE A 103 -3.37 -5.67 7.85
N SER A 104 -4.55 -5.96 8.38
CA SER A 104 -4.76 -6.90 9.50
C SER A 104 -5.31 -8.21 8.95
N GLY A 105 -4.55 -9.29 9.11
CA GLY A 105 -4.88 -10.59 8.51
C GLY A 105 -5.85 -11.43 9.34
N ALA A 106 -5.69 -11.43 10.67
CA ALA A 106 -6.48 -12.25 11.58
C ALA A 106 -6.72 -11.51 12.89
N LEU A 107 -7.63 -10.52 12.87
CA LEU A 107 -8.05 -9.85 14.11
C LEU A 107 -8.79 -10.83 15.04
N HIS A 108 -9.60 -11.72 14.45
CA HIS A 108 -10.03 -12.95 15.11
C HIS A 108 -9.15 -14.12 14.65
N GLY A 109 -8.58 -14.86 15.59
CA GLY A 109 -7.56 -15.85 15.27
C GLY A 109 -8.05 -17.10 14.52
N ASN A 110 -9.33 -17.44 14.62
CA ASN A 110 -9.93 -18.58 13.93
C ASN A 110 -10.48 -18.26 12.52
N GLU A 111 -10.25 -17.04 12.02
CA GLU A 111 -10.66 -16.61 10.68
C GLU A 111 -9.44 -16.71 9.74
N ARG A 112 -9.39 -17.77 8.94
CA ARG A 112 -8.13 -18.36 8.47
C ARG A 112 -7.70 -17.96 7.06
N VAL A 113 -8.56 -17.33 6.27
CA VAL A 113 -8.21 -16.89 4.89
C VAL A 113 -7.39 -15.61 4.91
N GLY A 114 -7.83 -14.57 5.64
CA GLY A 114 -7.14 -13.29 5.79
C GLY A 114 -5.64 -13.37 6.11
N PRO A 115 -5.17 -14.22 7.06
CA PRO A 115 -3.74 -14.38 7.33
C PRO A 115 -2.99 -14.97 6.14
N GLN A 116 -3.58 -15.90 5.38
CA GLN A 116 -2.95 -16.45 4.16
C GLN A 116 -2.89 -15.39 3.06
N ALA A 117 -3.97 -14.65 2.83
CA ALA A 117 -4.03 -13.60 1.82
C ALA A 117 -3.01 -12.49 2.11
N THR A 118 -2.88 -12.09 3.38
CA THR A 118 -1.89 -11.09 3.79
C THR A 118 -0.46 -11.58 3.57
N MET A 119 -0.16 -12.84 3.89
CA MET A 119 1.16 -13.42 3.65
C MET A 119 1.49 -13.59 2.16
N GLU A 120 0.55 -14.08 1.36
CA GLU A 120 0.76 -14.22 -0.09
C GLU A 120 0.87 -12.86 -0.79
N LEU A 121 0.13 -11.84 -0.32
CA LEU A 121 0.30 -10.47 -0.81
C LEU A 121 1.72 -9.97 -0.54
N ALA A 122 2.27 -10.21 0.65
CA ALA A 122 3.65 -9.86 1.00
C ALA A 122 4.67 -10.54 0.08
N LEU A 123 4.55 -11.86 -0.08
CA LEU A 123 5.44 -12.66 -0.95
C LEU A 123 5.39 -12.17 -2.40
N LEU A 124 4.19 -11.96 -2.93
CA LEU A 124 3.97 -11.51 -4.31
C LEU A 124 4.56 -10.12 -4.56
N LEU A 125 4.32 -9.15 -3.66
CA LEU A 125 4.84 -7.79 -3.78
C LEU A 125 6.37 -7.79 -3.84
N VAL A 126 7.02 -8.52 -2.93
CA VAL A 126 8.48 -8.58 -2.85
C VAL A 126 9.07 -9.26 -4.09
N ASP A 127 8.57 -10.45 -4.44
CA ASP A 127 9.06 -11.21 -5.59
C ASP A 127 8.93 -10.44 -6.91
N TYR A 128 7.77 -9.84 -7.15
CA TYR A 128 7.53 -9.11 -8.40
C TYR A 128 8.32 -7.82 -8.47
N ALA A 129 8.41 -7.07 -7.36
CA ALA A 129 9.18 -5.83 -7.34
C ALA A 129 10.68 -6.09 -7.56
N THR A 130 11.25 -7.08 -6.87
CA THR A 130 12.70 -7.35 -6.92
C THR A 130 13.11 -8.01 -8.24
N SER A 131 12.32 -8.98 -8.74
CA SER A 131 12.61 -9.63 -10.03
C SER A 131 12.48 -8.66 -11.21
N PHE A 132 11.55 -7.70 -11.15
CA PHE A 132 11.44 -6.63 -12.14
C PHE A 132 12.66 -5.70 -12.10
N ALA A 133 13.06 -5.25 -10.91
CA ALA A 133 14.20 -4.37 -10.72
C ALA A 133 15.52 -5.01 -11.19
N ALA A 134 15.68 -6.32 -11.00
CA ALA A 134 16.85 -7.08 -11.45
C ALA A 134 16.92 -7.30 -12.97
N GLY A 135 15.90 -6.87 -13.74
CA GLY A 135 15.82 -7.14 -15.18
C GLY A 135 15.57 -8.62 -15.52
N SER A 136 15.18 -9.42 -14.53
CA SER A 136 14.96 -10.87 -14.68
C SER A 136 13.58 -11.19 -15.26
N THR A 137 13.13 -10.39 -16.25
CA THR A 137 11.78 -10.48 -16.84
C THR A 137 11.80 -10.90 -18.31
N SER A 138 12.95 -11.25 -18.86
CA SER A 138 13.10 -11.53 -20.30
C SER A 138 12.31 -12.77 -20.75
N SER A 139 12.16 -13.77 -19.87
CA SER A 139 11.36 -14.98 -20.08
C SER A 139 9.89 -14.83 -19.72
N ASP A 140 9.48 -13.73 -19.09
CA ASP A 140 8.10 -13.53 -18.65
C ASP A 140 7.18 -13.25 -19.85
N SER A 141 5.99 -13.84 -19.81
CA SER A 141 4.89 -13.47 -20.71
C SER A 141 4.56 -11.98 -20.58
N THR A 142 3.99 -11.38 -21.62
CA THR A 142 3.59 -9.96 -21.60
C THR A 142 2.66 -9.63 -20.43
N ASN A 143 1.80 -10.56 -20.03
CA ASN A 143 0.86 -10.39 -18.92
C ASN A 143 1.58 -10.32 -17.57
N VAL A 144 2.46 -11.30 -17.30
CA VAL A 144 3.25 -11.34 -16.06
C VAL A 144 4.18 -10.14 -15.96
N ARG A 145 4.80 -9.73 -17.07
CA ARG A 145 5.68 -8.56 -17.11
C ARG A 145 4.95 -7.26 -16.77
N ARG A 146 3.70 -7.09 -17.22
CA ARG A 146 2.85 -5.94 -16.85
C ARG A 146 2.53 -5.94 -15.35
N SER A 147 2.11 -7.10 -14.81
CA SER A 147 1.89 -7.28 -13.38
C SER A 147 3.14 -6.93 -12.56
N LYS A 148 4.32 -7.41 -12.96
CA LYS A 148 5.59 -7.09 -12.30
C LYS A 148 5.94 -5.61 -12.33
N ALA A 149 5.74 -4.95 -13.48
CA ALA A 149 5.96 -3.50 -13.60
C ALA A 149 5.01 -2.70 -12.68
N TRP A 150 3.75 -3.12 -12.58
CA TRP A 150 2.77 -2.52 -11.67
C TRP A 150 3.17 -2.71 -10.21
N LEU A 151 3.47 -3.93 -9.77
CA LEU A 151 3.84 -4.22 -8.38
C LEU A 151 5.16 -3.56 -7.97
N HIS A 152 6.15 -3.50 -8.87
CA HIS A 152 7.37 -2.72 -8.64
C HIS A 152 7.07 -1.24 -8.39
N ARG A 153 6.12 -0.64 -9.13
CA ARG A 153 5.66 0.72 -8.86
C ARG A 153 4.97 0.84 -7.52
N LEU A 154 4.14 -0.13 -7.14
CA LEU A 154 3.47 -0.11 -5.83
C LEU A 154 4.48 -0.09 -4.69
N VAL A 155 5.46 -0.99 -4.70
CA VAL A 155 6.52 -1.08 -3.66
C VAL A 155 7.41 0.18 -3.63
N ASN A 156 7.66 0.79 -4.78
CA ASN A 156 8.52 1.98 -4.88
C ASN A 156 7.85 3.29 -4.45
N SER A 157 6.53 3.32 -4.26
CA SER A 157 5.82 4.57 -3.96
C SER A 157 4.80 4.44 -2.83
N ARG A 158 4.77 3.31 -2.11
CA ARG A 158 3.91 3.09 -0.93
C ARG A 158 4.71 2.45 0.19
N SER A 159 4.35 2.76 1.43
CA SER A 159 4.79 2.00 2.59
C SER A 159 3.66 1.08 3.03
N ILE A 160 3.87 -0.22 2.90
CA ILE A 160 2.81 -1.22 3.06
C ILE A 160 3.08 -1.99 4.35
N TYR A 161 2.24 -1.77 5.36
CA TYR A 161 2.36 -2.42 6.67
C TYR A 161 1.37 -3.55 6.80
N MET A 162 1.81 -4.67 7.36
CA MET A 162 1.02 -5.89 7.45
C MET A 162 1.22 -6.60 8.78
N MET A 163 0.13 -7.03 9.38
CA MET A 163 0.08 -7.93 10.53
C MET A 163 -0.73 -9.17 10.13
N PRO A 164 -0.09 -10.19 9.52
CA PRO A 164 -0.81 -11.39 9.06
C PRO A 164 -1.57 -12.08 10.19
N MET A 165 -0.97 -12.15 11.39
CA MET A 165 -1.55 -12.79 12.57
C MET A 165 -1.77 -11.74 13.67
N THR A 166 -2.61 -10.73 13.39
CA THR A 166 -2.88 -9.61 14.31
C THR A 166 -3.19 -10.11 15.72
N ASN A 167 -4.15 -11.02 15.85
CA ASN A 167 -4.35 -11.84 17.04
C ASN A 167 -3.50 -13.11 16.97
N SER A 168 -2.22 -12.96 17.28
CA SER A 168 -1.22 -14.04 17.20
C SER A 168 -1.56 -15.23 18.09
N HIS A 169 -2.02 -14.96 19.32
CA HIS A 169 -2.43 -16.01 20.25
C HIS A 169 -3.67 -16.75 19.77
N GLY A 170 -4.72 -16.03 19.39
CA GLY A 170 -5.93 -16.62 18.81
C GLY A 170 -5.61 -17.43 17.56
N TYR A 171 -4.70 -16.93 16.70
CA TYR A 171 -4.30 -17.63 15.49
C TYR A 171 -3.60 -18.95 15.79
N TYR A 172 -2.65 -18.95 16.73
CA TYR A 172 -1.95 -20.16 17.14
C TYR A 172 -2.91 -21.21 17.73
N HIS A 173 -3.83 -20.78 18.60
CA HIS A 173 -4.79 -21.66 19.28
C HIS A 173 -6.07 -21.95 18.49
N ASN A 174 -6.18 -21.40 17.27
CA ASN A 174 -7.40 -21.43 16.44
C ASN A 174 -8.66 -20.98 17.21
N LYS A 175 -8.56 -19.86 17.93
CA LYS A 175 -9.64 -19.21 18.68
C LYS A 175 -9.92 -17.82 18.14
N ARG A 176 -11.19 -17.41 18.23
CA ARG A 176 -11.62 -16.05 17.88
C ARG A 176 -10.89 -15.00 18.74
N GLU A 177 -10.95 -15.20 20.05
CA GLU A 177 -10.51 -14.26 21.09
C GLU A 177 -9.03 -14.39 21.42
N GLU A 178 -8.47 -13.33 22.01
CA GLU A 178 -7.23 -13.37 22.78
C GLU A 178 -7.56 -13.53 24.26
N ASN A 179 -7.41 -14.75 24.80
CA ASN A 179 -7.60 -15.02 26.23
C ASN A 179 -8.94 -14.49 26.82
N GLY A 180 -10.04 -14.75 26.13
CA GLY A 180 -11.39 -14.33 26.55
C GLY A 180 -11.79 -12.92 26.10
N VAL A 181 -10.88 -12.14 25.50
CA VAL A 181 -11.17 -10.81 24.94
C VAL A 181 -11.37 -10.92 23.43
N ASP A 182 -12.50 -10.42 22.94
CA ASP A 182 -12.72 -10.21 21.50
C ASP A 182 -11.98 -8.92 21.08
N PRO A 183 -10.88 -8.98 20.30
CA PRO A 183 -10.14 -7.78 19.94
C PRO A 183 -10.96 -6.79 19.11
N ASN A 184 -12.00 -7.23 18.39
CA ASN A 184 -12.89 -6.34 17.66
C ASN A 184 -14.05 -5.79 18.53
N ARG A 185 -13.88 -5.82 19.85
CA ARG A 185 -14.71 -5.12 20.85
C ARG A 185 -13.87 -4.31 21.84
N ASP A 186 -12.56 -4.25 21.62
CA ASP A 186 -11.58 -3.85 22.62
C ASP A 186 -10.88 -2.51 22.27
N TYR A 187 -11.40 -1.76 21.30
CA TYR A 187 -10.99 -0.37 21.04
C TYR A 187 -11.88 0.62 21.79
N ASN A 188 -11.45 1.88 21.88
CA ASN A 188 -12.07 2.86 22.78
C ASN A 188 -13.34 3.55 22.25
N TYR A 189 -13.99 2.97 21.23
CA TYR A 189 -15.26 3.45 20.69
C TYR A 189 -16.43 2.99 21.58
N LYS A 190 -16.99 3.89 22.38
CA LYS A 190 -18.17 3.70 23.26
C LYS A 190 -18.09 2.47 24.17
N THR A 191 -16.87 2.12 24.59
CA THR A 191 -16.60 1.05 25.57
C THR A 191 -16.49 1.56 27.00
N ASN A 192 -16.66 2.88 27.23
CA ASN A 192 -16.60 3.52 28.54
C ASN A 192 -15.30 3.21 29.31
N GLY A 193 -14.17 3.20 28.61
CA GLY A 193 -12.84 2.90 29.16
C GLY A 193 -12.51 1.42 29.30
N ASN A 194 -13.45 0.51 29.07
CA ASN A 194 -13.23 -0.93 29.08
C ASN A 194 -12.66 -1.40 27.72
N CYS A 195 -11.42 -1.04 27.45
CA CYS A 195 -10.73 -1.30 26.18
C CYS A 195 -9.23 -1.48 26.38
N MET A 196 -8.53 -1.89 25.32
CA MET A 196 -7.11 -2.26 25.33
C MET A 196 -6.78 -3.37 26.33
N GLN A 197 -7.72 -4.29 26.58
CA GLN A 197 -7.54 -5.47 27.42
C GLN A 197 -6.61 -6.48 26.74
N ALA A 198 -6.71 -6.64 25.42
CA ALA A 198 -5.84 -7.53 24.64
C ALA A 198 -4.50 -6.86 24.26
N MET A 199 -3.42 -7.64 24.25
CA MET A 199 -2.14 -7.26 23.62
C MET A 199 -2.29 -7.02 22.13
N THR A 200 -3.17 -7.78 21.47
CA THR A 200 -3.56 -7.52 20.07
C THR A 200 -3.95 -6.06 19.85
N SER A 201 -4.90 -5.55 20.64
CA SER A 201 -5.40 -4.17 20.53
C SER A 201 -4.31 -3.14 20.86
N ARG A 202 -3.50 -3.39 21.91
CA ARG A 202 -2.38 -2.50 22.26
C ARG A 202 -1.32 -2.43 21.17
N ALA A 203 -0.93 -3.56 20.59
CA ALA A 203 0.06 -3.61 19.51
C ALA A 203 -0.42 -2.82 18.28
N VAL A 204 -1.68 -3.00 17.90
CA VAL A 204 -2.31 -2.23 16.82
C VAL A 204 -2.38 -0.75 17.19
N ASN A 205 -2.81 -0.40 18.40
CA ASN A 205 -2.90 0.98 18.86
C ASN A 205 -1.55 1.71 18.82
N GLU A 206 -0.46 1.08 19.29
CA GLU A 206 0.87 1.69 19.20
C GLU A 206 1.30 1.90 17.75
N LEU A 207 1.06 0.92 16.88
CA LEU A 207 1.35 1.05 15.46
C LEU A 207 0.54 2.19 14.82
N TRP A 208 -0.75 2.29 15.09
CA TRP A 208 -1.59 3.36 14.52
C TRP A 208 -1.30 4.74 15.13
N ARG A 209 -0.78 4.80 16.36
CA ARG A 209 -0.30 6.05 16.96
C ARG A 209 1.04 6.50 16.40
N ASP A 210 1.87 5.63 15.85
CA ASP A 210 3.13 6.00 15.21
C ASP A 210 2.96 6.37 13.71
N HIS A 211 1.80 6.10 13.10
CA HIS A 211 1.60 6.19 11.65
C HIS A 211 0.37 7.01 11.25
N MET A 212 0.36 7.52 10.02
CA MET A 212 -0.80 8.20 9.42
C MET A 212 -1.33 7.36 8.25
N PHE A 213 -1.90 6.20 8.56
CA PHE A 213 -2.47 5.32 7.55
C PHE A 213 -3.61 6.01 6.80
N GLN A 214 -3.65 5.84 5.48
CA GLN A 214 -4.67 6.44 4.62
C GLN A 214 -5.75 5.43 4.24
N LEU A 215 -5.34 4.20 3.94
CA LEU A 215 -6.22 3.07 3.66
C LEU A 215 -5.76 1.84 4.45
N ALA A 216 -6.72 1.05 4.91
CA ALA A 216 -6.49 -0.18 5.62
C ALA A 216 -7.54 -1.24 5.27
N VAL A 217 -7.18 -2.50 5.48
CA VAL A 217 -8.10 -3.64 5.43
C VAL A 217 -7.94 -4.46 6.69
N THR A 218 -9.06 -4.80 7.31
CA THR A 218 -9.13 -5.81 8.36
C THR A 218 -9.91 -7.00 7.82
N PHE A 219 -9.21 -8.13 7.63
CA PHE A 219 -9.82 -9.36 7.18
C PHE A 219 -10.48 -10.11 8.34
N HIS A 220 -11.72 -10.54 8.09
CA HIS A 220 -12.54 -11.39 8.95
C HIS A 220 -13.01 -12.64 8.17
N GLY A 221 -13.77 -13.51 8.83
CA GLY A 221 -14.43 -14.65 8.18
C GLY A 221 -15.66 -15.14 8.95
N GLY A 222 -16.56 -15.80 8.23
CA GLY A 222 -17.88 -16.22 8.74
C GLY A 222 -19.03 -15.75 7.84
N MET A 223 -18.75 -14.82 6.93
CA MET A 223 -19.64 -14.43 5.82
C MET A 223 -18.80 -13.91 4.63
N ARG A 224 -19.44 -13.26 3.65
CA ARG A 224 -18.77 -12.60 2.52
C ARG A 224 -19.25 -11.16 2.43
N CYS A 225 -18.35 -10.19 2.56
CA CYS A 225 -18.64 -8.79 2.23
C CYS A 225 -17.37 -7.93 2.13
N VAL A 226 -17.51 -6.76 1.53
CA VAL A 226 -16.58 -5.63 1.65
C VAL A 226 -17.37 -4.45 2.18
N THR A 227 -17.13 -4.08 3.43
CA THR A 227 -17.94 -3.10 4.15
C THR A 227 -17.10 -1.97 4.73
N TYR A 228 -17.77 -0.85 5.01
CA TYR A 228 -17.16 0.40 5.43
C TYR A 228 -18.02 1.09 6.48
N GLU A 229 -17.60 2.25 6.93
CA GLU A 229 -18.20 2.98 8.04
C GLU A 229 -19.65 3.41 7.71
N TRP A 230 -20.58 3.33 8.65
CA TRP A 230 -20.38 3.04 10.06
C TRP A 230 -20.67 1.59 10.44
N GLY A 231 -19.96 1.11 11.46
CA GLY A 231 -20.19 -0.17 12.15
C GLY A 231 -20.61 -0.01 13.61
N ALA A 232 -20.71 1.20 14.13
CA ALA A 232 -21.06 1.46 15.52
C ALA A 232 -22.58 1.65 15.69
N PRO A 233 -23.23 1.05 16.71
CA PRO A 233 -24.68 1.16 16.91
C PRO A 233 -25.21 2.58 17.13
N ASN A 234 -24.39 3.56 17.52
CA ASN A 234 -24.81 4.96 17.63
C ASN A 234 -25.01 5.65 16.27
N HIS A 235 -24.53 5.04 15.19
CA HIS A 235 -24.78 5.47 13.81
C HIS A 235 -25.85 4.64 13.12
N MET A 236 -26.78 4.08 13.90
CA MET A 236 -28.01 3.49 13.40
C MET A 236 -29.11 4.54 13.50
N ASP A 237 -29.72 4.87 12.36
CA ASP A 237 -30.93 5.69 12.32
C ASP A 237 -32.07 4.92 13.01
N ALA A 238 -32.59 5.50 14.08
CA ALA A 238 -33.54 4.85 14.97
C ALA A 238 -34.89 4.52 14.31
N ASP A 239 -35.29 5.29 13.30
CA ASP A 239 -36.59 5.16 12.64
C ASP A 239 -36.55 4.11 11.52
N SER A 240 -35.46 4.09 10.76
CA SER A 240 -35.30 3.21 9.60
C SER A 240 -34.56 1.90 9.93
N ALA A 241 -33.91 1.82 11.09
CA ALA A 241 -32.97 0.75 11.45
C ALA A 241 -31.90 0.53 10.36
N ARG A 242 -31.51 1.62 9.68
CA ARG A 242 -30.44 1.64 8.69
C ARG A 242 -29.25 2.38 9.25
N SER A 243 -28.08 2.06 8.73
CA SER A 243 -26.88 2.86 8.98
C SER A 243 -27.07 4.29 8.49
N GLU A 244 -26.66 5.24 9.32
CA GLU A 244 -26.29 6.56 8.85
C GLU A 244 -25.06 6.47 7.94
N ARG A 245 -24.85 7.53 7.13
CA ARG A 245 -23.70 7.62 6.22
C ARG A 245 -22.58 8.42 6.85
N SER A 246 -21.35 7.95 6.70
CA SER A 246 -20.16 8.67 7.16
C SER A 246 -19.89 9.93 6.31
N PRO A 247 -19.12 10.91 6.83
CA PRO A 247 -18.65 12.06 6.04
C PRO A 247 -17.85 11.72 4.78
N ASP A 248 -17.40 10.47 4.63
CA ASP A 248 -16.63 9.95 3.50
C ASP A 248 -17.38 8.84 2.72
N ASP A 249 -18.69 8.65 2.95
CA ASP A 249 -19.54 7.58 2.37
C ASP A 249 -19.40 7.46 0.85
N THR A 250 -19.44 8.59 0.12
CA THR A 250 -19.31 8.59 -1.35
C THR A 250 -18.02 7.90 -1.82
N SER A 251 -16.89 8.19 -1.18
CA SER A 251 -15.59 7.58 -1.50
C SER A 251 -15.44 6.15 -1.00
N GLN A 252 -15.94 5.86 0.19
CA GLN A 252 -15.91 4.51 0.77
C GLN A 252 -16.76 3.53 -0.05
N ALA A 253 -17.97 3.94 -0.45
CA ALA A 253 -18.87 3.16 -1.30
C ALA A 253 -18.27 2.87 -2.68
N ALA A 254 -17.63 3.87 -3.32
CA ALA A 254 -16.96 3.68 -4.60
C ALA A 254 -15.80 2.69 -4.47
N LEU A 255 -14.98 2.83 -3.43
CA LEU A 255 -13.86 1.93 -3.15
C LEU A 255 -14.34 0.50 -2.89
N ALA A 256 -15.33 0.30 -2.02
CA ALA A 256 -15.89 -1.02 -1.73
C ALA A 256 -16.46 -1.70 -2.98
N SER A 257 -17.20 -0.97 -3.82
CA SER A 257 -17.74 -1.50 -5.09
C SER A 257 -16.62 -1.94 -6.04
N ALA A 258 -15.57 -1.11 -6.18
CA ALA A 258 -14.42 -1.45 -7.03
C ALA A 258 -13.68 -2.70 -6.50
N LEU A 259 -13.47 -2.80 -5.19
CA LEU A 259 -12.82 -3.95 -4.55
C LEU A 259 -13.60 -5.23 -4.73
N SER A 260 -14.92 -5.19 -4.51
CA SER A 260 -15.83 -6.32 -4.72
C SER A 260 -15.73 -6.85 -6.16
N THR A 261 -15.81 -5.97 -7.15
CA THR A 261 -15.74 -6.35 -8.56
C THR A 261 -14.33 -6.84 -8.95
N PHE A 262 -13.27 -6.20 -8.47
CA PHE A 262 -11.88 -6.52 -8.82
C PHE A 262 -11.37 -7.83 -8.21
N ALA A 263 -11.87 -8.17 -7.02
CA ALA A 263 -11.60 -9.46 -6.38
C ALA A 263 -12.10 -10.61 -7.27
N GLY A 264 -13.22 -10.42 -7.96
CA GLY A 264 -13.82 -11.40 -8.87
C GLY A 264 -14.98 -12.18 -8.23
N LYS A 265 -15.68 -12.97 -9.06
CA LYS A 265 -16.88 -13.69 -8.65
C LYS A 265 -16.58 -14.91 -7.77
N PHE A 266 -17.52 -15.21 -6.89
CA PHE A 266 -17.61 -16.49 -6.20
C PHE A 266 -18.14 -17.62 -7.11
N PRO A 267 -18.04 -18.90 -6.68
CA PRO A 267 -18.59 -20.03 -7.43
C PRO A 267 -20.10 -19.93 -7.74
N ASP A 268 -20.86 -19.22 -6.91
CA ASP A 268 -22.29 -18.94 -7.12
C ASP A 268 -22.57 -17.79 -8.12
N GLY A 269 -21.52 -17.20 -8.70
CA GLY A 269 -21.61 -16.12 -9.67
C GLY A 269 -21.79 -14.72 -9.07
N THR A 270 -21.89 -14.60 -7.75
CA THR A 270 -22.01 -13.31 -7.06
C THR A 270 -20.65 -12.66 -6.82
N TYR A 271 -20.65 -11.35 -6.62
CA TYR A 271 -19.50 -10.62 -6.07
C TYR A 271 -19.70 -10.43 -4.57
N TYR A 272 -18.68 -9.95 -3.87
CA TYR A 272 -18.84 -9.53 -2.47
C TYR A 272 -19.99 -8.52 -2.34
N PRO A 273 -20.96 -8.75 -1.45
CA PRO A 273 -21.87 -7.72 -0.99
C PRO A 273 -21.10 -6.50 -0.47
N THR A 274 -21.62 -5.30 -0.73
CA THR A 274 -21.00 -4.04 -0.31
C THR A 274 -22.02 -3.12 0.35
N GLY A 275 -21.61 -2.38 1.36
CA GLY A 275 -22.44 -1.41 2.08
C GLY A 275 -21.75 -1.00 3.38
N THR A 276 -22.43 -0.19 4.19
CA THR A 276 -21.94 0.10 5.54
C THR A 276 -21.95 -1.19 6.39
N MET A 277 -21.07 -1.27 7.37
CA MET A 277 -20.95 -2.41 8.27
C MET A 277 -22.26 -2.67 9.02
N ASN A 278 -22.91 -1.61 9.49
CA ASN A 278 -24.22 -1.68 10.14
C ASN A 278 -25.32 -2.29 9.25
N ASP A 279 -25.32 -2.00 7.94
CA ASP A 279 -26.36 -2.47 7.02
C ASP A 279 -26.14 -3.90 6.49
N VAL A 280 -24.88 -4.35 6.42
CA VAL A 280 -24.52 -5.62 5.78
C VAL A 280 -24.08 -6.67 6.78
N VAL A 281 -23.40 -6.27 7.85
CA VAL A 281 -22.90 -7.14 8.92
C VAL A 281 -23.83 -6.98 10.12
N TYR A 282 -23.44 -6.19 11.12
CA TYR A 282 -24.23 -5.74 12.27
C TYR A 282 -23.37 -4.78 13.09
N GLY A 283 -24.02 -3.91 13.87
CA GLY A 283 -23.32 -2.89 14.65
C GLY A 283 -22.63 -3.42 15.91
N VAL A 284 -21.43 -2.93 16.19
CA VAL A 284 -20.61 -3.28 17.36
C VAL A 284 -19.93 -2.04 17.96
N TYR A 285 -19.78 -1.99 19.29
CA TYR A 285 -18.89 -1.03 19.94
C TYR A 285 -17.48 -1.61 20.10
N GLY A 286 -16.50 -0.73 20.20
CA GLY A 286 -15.08 -1.09 20.32
C GLY A 286 -14.50 -1.79 19.09
N GLY A 287 -15.14 -1.66 17.92
CA GLY A 287 -14.62 -2.18 16.65
C GLY A 287 -13.37 -1.43 16.19
N MET A 288 -12.45 -2.14 15.56
CA MET A 288 -11.22 -1.58 15.01
C MET A 288 -11.51 -0.66 13.82
N GLU A 289 -12.58 -0.94 13.07
CA GLU A 289 -12.86 -0.27 11.80
C GLU A 289 -13.26 1.20 12.01
N ASP A 290 -14.32 1.46 12.78
CA ASP A 290 -14.71 2.83 13.09
C ASP A 290 -13.68 3.55 13.97
N TRP A 291 -12.96 2.83 14.86
CA TRP A 291 -11.86 3.40 15.63
C TRP A 291 -10.74 3.94 14.73
N ALA A 292 -10.34 3.17 13.72
CA ALA A 292 -9.31 3.56 12.76
C ALA A 292 -9.70 4.78 11.89
N TYR A 293 -11.00 5.01 11.71
CA TYR A 293 -11.52 6.12 10.93
C TYR A 293 -11.81 7.37 11.75
N ALA A 294 -12.27 7.22 13.00
CA ALA A 294 -12.99 8.29 13.71
C ALA A 294 -12.40 8.71 15.07
N ALA A 295 -11.48 7.91 15.65
CA ALA A 295 -11.03 8.10 17.03
C ALA A 295 -10.34 9.45 17.31
N SER A 296 -9.83 10.12 16.28
CA SER A 296 -9.15 11.42 16.41
C SER A 296 -10.05 12.64 16.27
N TRP A 297 -11.31 12.49 15.84
CA TRP A 297 -12.10 13.65 15.43
C TRP A 297 -13.58 13.61 15.78
N GLU A 298 -14.20 12.42 15.93
CA GLU A 298 -15.66 12.36 16.11
C GLU A 298 -16.14 13.01 17.40
N ASN A 299 -15.32 12.91 18.47
CA ASN A 299 -15.58 13.56 19.75
C ASN A 299 -15.77 15.09 19.63
N GLU A 300 -15.18 15.75 18.63
CA GLU A 300 -15.35 17.20 18.41
C GLU A 300 -16.78 17.57 18.01
N PHE A 301 -17.53 16.60 17.48
CA PHE A 301 -18.90 16.78 16.97
C PHE A 301 -19.95 16.07 17.82
N ALA A 302 -19.54 15.35 18.86
CA ALA A 302 -20.45 14.75 19.83
C ALA A 302 -21.25 15.84 20.56
N SER A 303 -22.56 15.65 20.71
CA SER A 303 -23.38 16.61 21.45
C SER A 303 -23.05 16.53 22.95
N ARG A 304 -23.21 17.63 23.70
CA ARG A 304 -23.01 17.62 25.18
C ARG A 304 -23.94 16.65 25.93
N ARG A 305 -24.96 16.09 25.26
CA ARG A 305 -25.89 15.11 25.83
C ARG A 305 -25.41 13.67 25.62
N ASP A 306 -24.49 13.45 24.69
CA ASP A 306 -23.89 12.15 24.46
C ASP A 306 -22.72 11.99 25.43
N SER A 307 -22.65 10.83 26.10
CA SER A 307 -21.38 10.41 26.71
C SER A 307 -20.28 10.45 25.65
N ALA A 308 -19.06 10.84 26.02
CA ALA A 308 -17.92 10.88 25.10
C ALA A 308 -17.88 9.62 24.23
N ILE A 309 -17.81 9.79 22.91
CA ILE A 309 -17.85 8.69 21.94
C ILE A 309 -16.58 7.85 22.11
N PHE A 310 -15.45 8.53 22.24
CA PHE A 310 -14.17 7.94 22.61
C PHE A 310 -13.77 8.38 24.01
N ALA A 311 -13.57 7.42 24.91
CA ALA A 311 -13.08 7.66 26.28
C ALA A 311 -11.71 6.98 26.46
N PRO A 312 -10.77 7.56 27.23
CA PRO A 312 -9.50 6.91 27.52
C PRO A 312 -9.71 5.51 28.15
N CYS A 313 -8.93 4.53 27.70
CA CYS A 313 -8.97 3.18 28.24
C CYS A 313 -8.32 3.10 29.62
N ALA A 314 -8.85 2.21 30.44
CA ALA A 314 -8.29 1.82 31.72
C ALA A 314 -8.30 0.27 31.81
N PRO A 315 -7.45 -0.42 31.04
CA PRO A 315 -7.46 -1.87 31.02
C PRO A 315 -6.99 -2.46 32.35
N THR A 316 -7.54 -3.62 32.69
CA THR A 316 -7.22 -4.38 33.90
C THR A 316 -6.33 -5.58 33.62
N GLN A 317 -6.25 -6.01 32.37
CA GLN A 317 -5.44 -7.15 31.95
C GLN A 317 -4.02 -6.73 31.59
N TYR A 318 -3.02 -7.60 31.80
CA TYR A 318 -1.62 -7.42 31.37
C TYR A 318 -0.88 -6.17 31.89
N GLY A 319 -1.29 -5.66 33.05
CA GLY A 319 -0.66 -4.50 33.68
C GLY A 319 -1.07 -3.17 33.05
N GLU A 320 -0.49 -2.09 33.58
CA GLU A 320 -0.87 -0.72 33.23
C GLU A 320 -0.72 -0.43 31.73
N TYR A 321 -1.71 0.28 31.18
CA TYR A 321 -1.62 0.90 29.87
C TYR A 321 -2.03 2.37 30.01
N PRO A 322 -1.10 3.33 29.83
CA PRO A 322 -1.38 4.72 30.14
C PRO A 322 -2.57 5.29 29.33
N PRO A 323 -3.54 5.97 29.99
CA PRO A 323 -4.77 6.43 29.34
C PRO A 323 -4.51 7.45 28.21
N GLU A 324 -3.44 8.24 28.30
CA GLU A 324 -3.02 9.18 27.25
C GLU A 324 -2.65 8.47 25.95
N LYS A 325 -2.30 7.18 25.98
CA LYS A 325 -2.08 6.37 24.78
C LYS A 325 -3.38 6.02 24.04
N THR A 326 -4.53 6.39 24.58
CA THR A 326 -5.84 6.20 23.95
C THR A 326 -6.60 7.51 23.84
N SER A 327 -5.87 8.62 23.98
CA SER A 327 -6.32 9.97 23.65
C SER A 327 -5.59 10.40 22.39
N TYR A 328 -6.30 10.49 21.28
CA TYR A 328 -5.67 10.65 19.97
C TYR A 328 -5.52 12.12 19.58
N ASN A 329 -4.43 12.42 18.88
CA ASN A 329 -4.26 13.70 18.20
C ASN A 329 -5.13 13.77 16.95
N ASN A 330 -5.25 14.96 16.36
CA ASN A 330 -6.05 15.18 15.16
C ASN A 330 -5.41 14.66 13.84
N MET A 331 -4.29 13.95 13.91
CA MET A 331 -3.48 13.56 12.75
C MET A 331 -3.54 12.06 12.45
N THR A 332 -3.80 11.23 13.46
CA THR A 332 -3.90 9.77 13.35
C THR A 332 -5.36 9.34 13.22
N HIS A 333 -5.65 8.06 13.00
CA HIS A 333 -7.03 7.52 13.00
C HIS A 333 -8.00 8.27 12.08
N ARG A 334 -7.62 8.44 10.82
CA ARG A 334 -8.41 9.06 9.73
C ARG A 334 -8.33 8.20 8.45
N ALA A 335 -8.16 6.90 8.61
CA ALA A 335 -8.04 5.95 7.52
C ALA A 335 -9.39 5.35 7.17
N PHE A 336 -9.60 4.93 5.92
CA PHE A 336 -10.65 3.94 5.65
C PHE A 336 -10.14 2.58 6.11
N ASN A 337 -10.73 2.00 7.14
CA ASN A 337 -10.40 0.63 7.55
C ASN A 337 -11.52 -0.31 7.13
N LEU A 338 -11.40 -0.82 5.91
CA LEU A 338 -12.42 -1.66 5.30
C LEU A 338 -12.49 -3.02 6.00
N LEU A 339 -13.69 -3.40 6.43
CA LEU A 339 -13.97 -4.73 6.94
C LEU A 339 -14.24 -5.67 5.76
N VAL A 340 -13.40 -6.68 5.60
CA VAL A 340 -13.57 -7.70 4.56
C VAL A 340 -13.80 -9.06 5.18
N GLU A 341 -15.03 -9.55 5.10
CA GLU A 341 -15.39 -10.93 5.45
C GLU A 341 -15.08 -11.82 4.25
N THR A 342 -14.10 -12.71 4.37
CA THR A 342 -13.49 -13.37 3.20
C THR A 342 -14.25 -14.58 2.66
N SER A 343 -15.05 -15.24 3.51
CA SER A 343 -15.69 -16.53 3.23
C SER A 343 -16.72 -16.89 4.30
N ASP A 344 -17.81 -17.57 3.91
CA ASP A 344 -18.87 -17.98 4.86
C ASP A 344 -18.37 -18.97 5.92
N SER A 345 -17.38 -19.80 5.56
CA SER A 345 -16.65 -20.58 6.55
C SER A 345 -15.49 -19.75 7.08
N LYS A 346 -15.27 -19.75 8.39
CA LYS A 346 -14.06 -19.17 9.01
C LYS A 346 -12.78 -19.91 8.61
N HIS A 347 -12.92 -21.17 8.24
CA HIS A 347 -11.83 -22.05 7.80
C HIS A 347 -12.35 -22.93 6.65
N PRO A 348 -12.49 -22.38 5.43
CA PRO A 348 -12.95 -23.17 4.28
C PRO A 348 -11.99 -24.31 3.96
N VAL A 349 -12.47 -25.34 3.24
CA VAL A 349 -11.60 -26.43 2.79
C VAL A 349 -10.46 -25.88 1.93
N GLN A 350 -9.30 -26.51 2.02
CA GLN A 350 -8.08 -26.01 1.37
C GLN A 350 -8.22 -25.83 -0.15
N SER A 351 -9.00 -26.68 -0.82
CA SER A 351 -9.26 -26.55 -2.26
C SER A 351 -10.03 -25.29 -2.65
N ALA A 352 -10.68 -24.63 -1.71
CA ALA A 352 -11.37 -23.35 -1.93
C ALA A 352 -10.43 -22.14 -1.83
N LEU A 353 -9.16 -22.32 -1.41
CA LEU A 353 -8.22 -21.20 -1.28
C LEU A 353 -7.74 -20.65 -2.63
N GLY A 354 -7.72 -21.50 -3.66
CA GLY A 354 -7.29 -21.13 -5.02
C GLY A 354 -5.93 -21.71 -5.41
N LEU A 355 -5.59 -21.55 -6.69
CA LEU A 355 -4.34 -22.04 -7.28
C LEU A 355 -3.28 -20.93 -7.31
N ARG A 356 -2.00 -21.30 -7.19
CA ARG A 356 -0.88 -20.37 -7.31
C ARG A 356 -0.83 -19.70 -8.68
N SER A 357 -1.07 -20.44 -9.77
CA SER A 357 -1.14 -19.90 -11.13
C SER A 357 -2.13 -18.75 -11.29
N SER A 358 -3.18 -18.70 -10.46
CA SER A 358 -4.19 -17.62 -10.49
C SER A 358 -3.70 -16.27 -9.95
N ILE A 359 -2.48 -16.20 -9.38
CA ILE A 359 -1.79 -14.94 -9.10
C ILE A 359 -0.42 -14.81 -9.80
N TYR A 360 0.31 -15.91 -9.99
CA TYR A 360 1.70 -15.86 -10.49
C TYR A 360 1.82 -15.93 -12.03
N ASP A 361 0.81 -16.42 -12.74
CA ASP A 361 0.85 -16.64 -14.21
C ASP A 361 -0.23 -15.86 -14.98
N VAL A 362 -0.73 -14.77 -14.38
CA VAL A 362 -1.85 -13.98 -14.92
C VAL A 362 -1.52 -12.50 -15.07
N ASP A 363 -2.36 -11.80 -15.83
CA ASP A 363 -2.46 -10.34 -15.77
C ASP A 363 -3.25 -9.96 -14.51
N LEU A 364 -2.55 -9.51 -13.46
CA LEU A 364 -3.17 -9.14 -12.19
C LEU A 364 -4.00 -7.86 -12.31
N GLU A 365 -3.78 -7.05 -13.34
CA GLU A 365 -4.57 -5.83 -13.58
C GLU A 365 -5.93 -6.14 -14.23
N ALA A 366 -6.09 -7.31 -14.84
CA ALA A 366 -7.34 -7.77 -15.44
C ALA A 366 -8.24 -8.46 -14.40
N VAL A 367 -9.56 -8.23 -14.47
CA VAL A 367 -10.54 -8.89 -13.58
C VAL A 367 -10.67 -10.37 -13.97
N PRO A 368 -10.70 -11.32 -13.01
CA PRO A 368 -10.88 -12.72 -13.32
C PRO A 368 -12.27 -12.98 -13.91
N THR A 369 -12.31 -13.75 -14.99
CA THR A 369 -13.58 -14.13 -15.66
C THR A 369 -14.24 -15.35 -15.03
N ALA A 370 -13.50 -16.10 -14.21
CA ALA A 370 -13.96 -17.26 -13.47
C ALA A 370 -13.60 -17.14 -11.98
N PRO A 371 -14.25 -17.90 -11.08
CA PRO A 371 -13.88 -17.96 -9.67
C PRO A 371 -12.44 -18.45 -9.48
N VAL A 372 -11.69 -17.77 -8.62
CA VAL A 372 -10.24 -17.98 -8.42
C VAL A 372 -9.84 -18.48 -7.03
N GLY A 373 -10.80 -18.57 -6.10
CA GLY A 373 -10.58 -19.00 -4.72
C GLY A 373 -10.31 -17.85 -3.74
N HIS A 374 -10.49 -18.15 -2.45
CA HIS A 374 -10.57 -17.12 -1.40
C HIS A 374 -9.25 -16.35 -1.19
N VAL A 375 -8.09 -17.02 -1.22
CA VAL A 375 -6.79 -16.34 -1.05
C VAL A 375 -6.54 -15.41 -2.24
N VAL A 376 -6.80 -15.90 -3.45
CA VAL A 376 -6.59 -15.12 -4.68
C VAL A 376 -7.48 -13.87 -4.71
N GLN A 377 -8.78 -14.01 -4.40
CA GLN A 377 -9.70 -12.86 -4.33
C GLN A 377 -9.19 -11.77 -3.37
N ASN A 378 -8.70 -12.16 -2.20
CA ASN A 378 -8.28 -11.22 -1.16
C ASN A 378 -6.88 -10.62 -1.40
N VAL A 379 -5.96 -11.35 -2.06
CA VAL A 379 -4.70 -10.78 -2.57
C VAL A 379 -4.99 -9.70 -3.61
N ARG A 380 -5.91 -9.96 -4.55
CA ARG A 380 -6.32 -8.98 -5.57
C ARG A 380 -6.96 -7.74 -4.95
N LEU A 381 -7.82 -7.93 -3.95
CA LEU A 381 -8.39 -6.83 -3.17
C LEU A 381 -7.28 -5.97 -2.55
N GLY A 382 -6.31 -6.60 -1.86
CA GLY A 382 -5.19 -5.88 -1.26
C GLY A 382 -4.34 -5.10 -2.27
N LEU A 383 -4.07 -5.66 -3.44
CA LEU A 383 -3.37 -4.95 -4.52
C LEU A 383 -4.12 -3.69 -4.98
N LEU A 384 -5.44 -3.74 -5.09
CA LEU A 384 -6.23 -2.56 -5.45
C LEU A 384 -6.24 -1.51 -4.34
N VAL A 385 -6.29 -1.89 -3.06
CA VAL A 385 -6.15 -0.95 -1.94
C VAL A 385 -4.82 -0.20 -2.00
N ILE A 386 -3.71 -0.92 -2.23
CA ILE A 386 -2.37 -0.32 -2.36
C ILE A 386 -2.31 0.63 -3.57
N ASP A 387 -2.93 0.27 -4.69
CA ASP A 387 -2.99 1.09 -5.91
C ASP A 387 -3.77 2.39 -5.68
N MET A 388 -4.89 2.32 -4.96
CA MET A 388 -5.83 3.42 -4.77
C MET A 388 -5.41 4.45 -3.71
N VAL A 389 -4.39 4.19 -2.90
CA VAL A 389 -3.97 5.12 -1.83
C VAL A 389 -3.48 6.46 -2.37
N GLN A 390 -2.89 6.48 -3.57
CA GLN A 390 -2.38 7.69 -4.21
C GLN A 390 -2.49 7.60 -5.74
N PRO A 391 -3.09 8.61 -6.40
CA PRO A 391 -3.13 8.72 -7.85
C PRO A 391 -1.76 8.88 -8.49
N TYR A 392 -1.59 8.38 -9.72
CA TYR A 392 -0.36 8.50 -10.49
C TYR A 392 -0.61 8.45 -11.99
N ILE A 393 0.34 8.98 -12.77
CA ILE A 393 0.26 9.02 -14.23
C ILE A 393 1.39 8.20 -14.84
N VAL A 394 1.05 7.38 -15.84
CA VAL A 394 2.01 6.53 -16.57
C VAL A 394 1.94 6.83 -18.06
N TRP A 395 3.10 7.08 -18.66
CA TRP A 395 3.22 7.19 -20.11
C TRP A 395 2.98 5.85 -20.79
N GLN A 396 2.17 5.87 -21.84
CA GLN A 396 1.87 4.70 -22.66
C GLN A 396 2.66 4.76 -23.97
N PRO A 397 3.08 3.59 -24.50
CA PRO A 397 3.77 3.56 -25.79
C PRO A 397 2.84 4.05 -26.93
N PRO A 398 3.42 4.51 -28.05
CA PRO A 398 2.65 4.87 -29.24
C PRO A 398 1.82 3.70 -29.78
N VAL A 399 0.69 3.99 -30.44
CA VAL A 399 -0.10 2.96 -31.12
C VAL A 399 0.66 2.45 -32.35
N PRO A 400 0.85 1.14 -32.52
CA PRO A 400 1.49 0.60 -33.72
C PRO A 400 0.72 1.00 -34.99
N LYS A 401 1.41 1.58 -35.97
CA LYS A 401 0.82 2.05 -37.25
C LYS A 401 0.25 0.91 -38.13
N HIS A 402 0.41 -0.36 -37.75
CA HIS A 402 0.16 -1.53 -38.60
C HIS A 402 -0.90 -2.53 -38.09
N THR A 403 -1.66 -2.25 -37.04
CA THR A 403 -2.77 -3.15 -36.68
C THR A 403 -3.89 -3.04 -37.72
N SER A 404 -4.15 -4.15 -38.42
CA SER A 404 -5.13 -4.34 -39.49
C SER A 404 -6.60 -4.16 -39.09
N HIS A 405 -6.88 -3.76 -37.85
CA HIS A 405 -8.18 -3.26 -37.44
C HIS A 405 -8.33 -1.79 -37.84
N LYS A 406 -8.69 -1.57 -39.12
CA LYS A 406 -9.22 -0.30 -39.66
C LYS A 406 -10.58 0.08 -39.06
N ARG A 407 -10.72 0.02 -37.74
CA ARG A 407 -11.89 0.54 -37.02
C ARG A 407 -11.44 1.16 -35.70
N GLN A 408 -11.54 2.49 -35.64
CA GLN A 408 -11.69 3.32 -34.44
C GLN A 408 -10.47 3.56 -33.53
N LEU A 409 -9.36 4.08 -34.05
CA LEU A 409 -8.44 4.90 -33.21
C LEU A 409 -7.77 6.07 -33.95
N THR A 410 -8.27 6.43 -35.14
CA THR A 410 -8.07 7.76 -35.74
C THR A 410 -9.26 8.66 -35.37
N SER A 411 -9.68 8.66 -34.10
CA SER A 411 -10.32 9.86 -33.56
C SER A 411 -9.27 10.96 -33.63
N THR A 412 -9.65 12.16 -34.05
CA THR A 412 -8.80 13.35 -33.99
C THR A 412 -8.23 13.50 -32.58
N VAL A 413 -6.98 13.07 -32.38
CA VAL A 413 -6.30 13.25 -31.10
C VAL A 413 -6.23 14.74 -30.84
N ALA A 414 -6.63 15.16 -29.64
CA ALA A 414 -6.80 16.56 -29.32
C ALA A 414 -5.50 17.35 -29.59
N GLY A 415 -5.63 18.44 -30.33
CA GLY A 415 -4.50 19.30 -30.71
C GLY A 415 -3.62 18.78 -31.86
N CYS A 416 -3.91 17.63 -32.47
CA CYS A 416 -3.08 17.15 -33.59
C CYS A 416 -3.42 17.84 -34.92
N PRO A 417 -2.41 18.21 -35.73
CA PRO A 417 -2.63 18.70 -37.08
C PRO A 417 -3.21 17.62 -37.99
N LEU A 418 -3.85 18.02 -39.09
CA LEU A 418 -4.41 17.10 -40.09
C LEU A 418 -3.35 16.25 -40.80
N SER A 419 -2.09 16.70 -40.82
CA SER A 419 -0.95 16.00 -41.41
C SER A 419 0.03 15.59 -40.32
N ASP A 420 0.39 14.31 -40.29
CA ASP A 420 1.37 13.74 -39.37
C ASP A 420 2.84 14.04 -39.79
N LEU A 421 3.08 14.77 -40.89
CA LEU A 421 4.42 14.99 -41.46
C LEU A 421 5.43 15.62 -40.47
N HIS A 422 4.94 16.46 -39.55
CA HIS A 422 5.76 17.17 -38.56
C HIS A 422 5.41 16.78 -37.11
N VAL A 423 4.78 15.62 -36.92
CA VAL A 423 4.39 15.07 -35.63
C VAL A 423 5.32 13.92 -35.27
N VAL A 424 5.89 13.96 -34.05
CA VAL A 424 6.68 12.86 -33.49
C VAL A 424 5.88 12.14 -32.41
N ASP A 425 5.86 10.81 -32.48
CA ASP A 425 5.34 9.95 -31.42
C ASP A 425 6.46 9.68 -30.41
N CYS A 426 6.32 10.18 -29.18
CA CYS A 426 7.31 9.92 -28.14
C CYS A 426 6.99 8.62 -27.41
N ASP A 427 7.91 7.66 -27.49
CA ASP A 427 7.90 6.49 -26.62
C ASP A 427 8.72 6.78 -25.36
N ALA A 428 8.01 7.09 -24.27
CA ALA A 428 8.59 7.33 -22.96
C ALA A 428 8.27 6.20 -21.96
N SER A 429 7.96 5.01 -22.46
CA SER A 429 7.70 3.84 -21.60
C SER A 429 8.96 3.27 -20.93
N GLY A 430 10.16 3.72 -21.35
CA GLY A 430 11.45 3.27 -20.83
C GLY A 430 12.05 4.12 -19.69
N PRO A 431 13.14 3.63 -19.05
CA PRO A 431 13.78 4.27 -17.88
C PRO A 431 14.53 5.57 -18.19
N MET A 432 14.82 5.86 -19.45
CA MET A 432 15.30 7.17 -19.90
C MET A 432 14.15 7.87 -20.63
N SER A 433 13.54 8.86 -19.97
CA SER A 433 12.43 9.65 -20.51
C SER A 433 12.93 10.70 -21.52
N THR A 434 13.74 10.32 -22.50
CA THR A 434 14.26 11.22 -23.54
C THR A 434 13.61 10.92 -24.88
N CYS A 435 13.06 11.95 -25.54
CA CYS A 435 12.48 11.83 -26.88
C CYS A 435 13.23 12.74 -27.86
N ALA A 436 13.84 12.14 -28.87
CA ALA A 436 14.56 12.87 -29.92
C ALA A 436 13.58 13.41 -30.96
N MET A 437 13.75 14.67 -31.33
CA MET A 437 12.92 15.37 -32.32
C MET A 437 13.79 15.88 -33.47
N ALA A 438 13.22 15.93 -34.67
CA ALA A 438 13.85 16.60 -35.81
C ALA A 438 13.66 18.12 -35.69
N ILE A 439 14.52 18.90 -36.34
CA ILE A 439 14.37 20.37 -36.41
C ILE A 439 13.04 20.78 -37.08
N THR A 440 12.49 19.91 -37.93
CA THR A 440 11.21 20.13 -38.61
C THR A 440 10.00 19.68 -37.77
N THR A 441 10.20 19.12 -36.57
CA THR A 441 9.10 18.71 -35.69
C THR A 441 8.38 19.95 -35.17
N THR A 442 7.06 19.97 -35.32
CA THR A 442 6.19 21.05 -34.83
C THR A 442 5.30 20.60 -33.68
N HIS A 443 5.04 19.30 -33.57
CA HIS A 443 4.19 18.73 -32.53
C HIS A 443 4.76 17.41 -32.00
N VAL A 444 4.51 17.17 -30.73
CA VAL A 444 4.77 15.89 -30.07
C VAL A 444 3.45 15.26 -29.68
N ARG A 445 3.23 14.01 -30.08
CA ARG A 445 2.09 13.19 -29.70
C ARG A 445 2.48 12.25 -28.57
N VAL A 446 1.70 12.27 -27.50
CA VAL A 446 1.89 11.43 -26.31
C VAL A 446 0.58 10.77 -25.90
N ARG A 447 0.71 9.64 -25.20
CA ARG A 447 -0.40 8.89 -24.60
C ARG A 447 -0.10 8.58 -23.15
N TRP A 448 -1.10 8.63 -22.28
CA TRP A 448 -0.92 8.34 -20.87
C TRP A 448 -2.17 7.74 -20.23
N ASP A 449 -1.97 7.00 -19.14
CA ASP A 449 -3.05 6.59 -18.24
C ASP A 449 -2.97 7.35 -16.92
N VAL A 450 -4.14 7.67 -16.37
CA VAL A 450 -4.31 8.13 -14.99
C VAL A 450 -4.81 6.93 -14.17
N LEU A 451 -4.12 6.64 -13.08
CA LEU A 451 -4.30 5.44 -12.24
C LEU A 451 -4.35 5.83 -10.75
N GLY A 452 -4.76 4.90 -9.89
CA GLY A 452 -4.96 5.17 -8.46
C GLY A 452 -6.14 6.10 -8.13
N SER A 453 -7.03 6.31 -9.10
CA SER A 453 -8.25 7.12 -9.01
C SER A 453 -9.39 6.47 -9.80
N PHE A 454 -10.61 6.97 -9.64
CA PHE A 454 -11.78 6.55 -10.41
C PHE A 454 -12.11 7.54 -11.52
N THR A 455 -12.23 8.83 -11.20
CA THR A 455 -12.55 9.86 -12.20
C THR A 455 -11.34 10.73 -12.51
N VAL A 456 -11.33 11.28 -13.73
CA VAL A 456 -10.37 12.28 -14.17
C VAL A 456 -11.16 13.52 -14.53
N ASP A 457 -11.19 14.47 -13.60
CA ASP A 457 -11.91 15.72 -13.74
C ASP A 457 -11.22 16.62 -14.79
N GLU A 458 -9.88 16.66 -14.75
CA GLU A 458 -9.06 17.35 -15.75
C GLU A 458 -7.76 16.60 -15.99
N THR A 459 -7.32 16.49 -17.25
CA THR A 459 -5.96 16.06 -17.58
C THR A 459 -5.48 16.71 -18.87
N PHE A 460 -4.21 17.10 -18.89
CA PHE A 460 -3.57 17.72 -20.03
C PHE A 460 -2.06 17.62 -19.93
N VAL A 461 -1.40 17.96 -21.03
CA VAL A 461 0.06 17.95 -21.15
C VAL A 461 0.57 19.38 -21.13
N GLN A 462 1.59 19.62 -20.32
CA GLN A 462 2.36 20.87 -20.27
C GLN A 462 3.68 20.69 -21.00
N VAL A 463 4.10 21.74 -21.69
CA VAL A 463 5.43 21.87 -22.29
C VAL A 463 6.10 23.12 -21.72
N SER A 464 7.36 22.98 -21.32
CA SER A 464 8.16 24.02 -20.70
C SER A 464 9.61 23.98 -21.24
N THR A 465 10.30 25.13 -21.22
CA THR A 465 11.76 25.17 -21.42
C THR A 465 12.55 24.93 -20.13
N ASP A 466 11.85 24.93 -18.99
CA ASP A 466 12.39 24.65 -17.66
C ASP A 466 11.81 23.33 -17.12
N ALA A 467 12.70 22.46 -16.62
CA ALA A 467 12.35 21.15 -16.07
C ALA A 467 11.52 21.25 -14.78
N ALA A 468 11.58 22.37 -14.06
CA ALA A 468 10.75 22.63 -12.89
C ALA A 468 9.31 23.05 -13.25
N PHE A 469 9.09 23.50 -14.50
CA PHE A 469 7.82 24.04 -15.00
C PHE A 469 7.38 25.35 -14.32
N ASP A 470 8.33 26.19 -13.87
CA ASP A 470 8.04 27.44 -13.13
C ASP A 470 7.58 28.61 -14.02
N THR A 471 7.87 28.59 -15.33
CA THR A 471 7.55 29.71 -16.25
C THR A 471 6.94 29.25 -17.58
N GLY A 472 6.03 30.06 -18.13
CA GLY A 472 5.59 30.04 -19.54
C GLY A 472 5.26 28.66 -20.12
N GLN A 473 4.07 28.14 -19.84
CA GLN A 473 3.66 26.80 -20.25
C GLN A 473 2.77 26.83 -21.50
N GLY A 474 3.17 26.11 -22.54
CA GLY A 474 2.23 25.66 -23.57
C GLY A 474 1.45 24.46 -23.03
N ALA A 475 0.13 24.42 -23.22
CA ALA A 475 -0.71 23.32 -22.75
C ALA A 475 -1.49 22.69 -23.91
N SER A 476 -1.70 21.37 -23.85
CA SER A 476 -2.73 20.72 -24.67
C SER A 476 -4.13 21.20 -24.25
N PRO A 477 -5.17 20.94 -25.06
CA PRO A 477 -6.54 21.02 -24.57
C PRO A 477 -6.73 20.19 -23.29
N VAL A 478 -7.58 20.67 -22.40
CA VAL A 478 -8.00 19.94 -21.19
C VAL A 478 -8.96 18.82 -21.60
N LEU A 479 -8.65 17.61 -21.13
CA LEU A 479 -9.46 16.40 -21.31
C LEU A 479 -10.06 15.99 -19.96
N SER A 480 -11.13 15.21 -19.99
CA SER A 480 -11.74 14.60 -18.81
C SER A 480 -12.27 13.20 -19.15
N GLY A 481 -12.54 12.39 -18.14
CA GLY A 481 -13.03 11.03 -18.34
C GLY A 481 -12.99 10.18 -17.08
N VAL A 482 -12.88 8.88 -17.28
CA VAL A 482 -12.84 7.89 -16.20
C VAL A 482 -11.64 6.97 -16.37
N THR A 483 -11.13 6.46 -15.26
CA THR A 483 -10.07 5.45 -15.30
C THR A 483 -10.67 4.06 -15.49
N ARG A 484 -9.79 3.07 -15.73
CA ARG A 484 -10.20 1.66 -15.73
C ARG A 484 -10.80 1.19 -14.39
N ARG A 485 -10.46 1.83 -13.26
CA ARG A 485 -10.98 1.45 -11.94
C ARG A 485 -12.44 1.86 -11.75
N GLN A 486 -12.88 2.95 -12.37
CA GLN A 486 -14.30 3.36 -12.36
C GLN A 486 -15.21 2.29 -12.99
N ARG A 487 -14.73 1.57 -14.01
CA ARG A 487 -15.50 0.48 -14.63
C ARG A 487 -15.87 -0.62 -13.63
N TYR A 488 -15.05 -0.84 -12.61
CA TYR A 488 -15.33 -1.78 -11.54
C TYR A 488 -16.41 -1.28 -10.59
N VAL A 489 -16.47 0.05 -10.36
CA VAL A 489 -17.56 0.68 -9.62
C VAL A 489 -18.88 0.50 -10.36
N ASP A 490 -18.86 0.71 -11.68
CA ASP A 490 -20.03 0.59 -12.58
C ASP A 490 -20.41 -0.87 -12.89
N LYS A 491 -19.63 -1.85 -12.40
CA LYS A 491 -19.77 -3.30 -12.67
C LYS A 491 -19.74 -3.65 -14.16
N VAL A 492 -19.04 -2.85 -14.96
CA VAL A 492 -18.81 -3.09 -16.39
C VAL A 492 -17.54 -3.94 -16.55
N VAL A 493 -17.72 -5.26 -16.67
CA VAL A 493 -16.64 -6.25 -16.82
C VAL A 493 -16.59 -6.85 -18.23
N GLU A 494 -17.19 -6.19 -19.22
CA GLU A 494 -17.08 -6.60 -20.64
C GLU A 494 -15.64 -6.51 -21.15
N ASP A 495 -15.34 -7.24 -22.24
CA ASP A 495 -14.02 -7.45 -22.83
C ASP A 495 -13.18 -6.16 -22.84
N SER A 496 -12.37 -6.03 -21.79
CA SER A 496 -11.61 -4.84 -21.41
C SER A 496 -10.63 -4.36 -22.48
N GLN A 497 -10.50 -5.11 -23.57
CA GLN A 497 -9.68 -4.80 -24.73
C GLN A 497 -10.31 -3.76 -25.69
N SER A 498 -11.62 -3.48 -25.60
CA SER A 498 -12.31 -2.69 -26.64
C SER A 498 -12.43 -1.17 -26.40
N ILE A 499 -12.29 -0.68 -25.16
CA ILE A 499 -12.41 0.77 -24.86
C ILE A 499 -11.21 1.25 -24.05
N SER A 500 -10.26 1.87 -24.75
CA SER A 500 -9.07 2.48 -24.12
C SER A 500 -9.49 3.59 -23.15
N THR A 501 -9.01 3.52 -21.90
CA THR A 501 -9.12 4.61 -20.90
C THR A 501 -7.91 5.54 -20.93
N ALA A 502 -7.00 5.34 -21.88
CA ALA A 502 -5.81 6.17 -22.04
C ALA A 502 -6.18 7.49 -22.71
N PHE A 503 -5.55 8.56 -22.25
CA PHE A 503 -5.63 9.88 -22.83
C PHE A 503 -4.53 10.06 -23.86
N ALA A 504 -4.76 10.95 -24.83
CA ALA A 504 -3.80 11.28 -25.86
C ALA A 504 -3.94 12.74 -26.27
N ALA A 505 -2.82 13.40 -26.51
CA ALA A 505 -2.77 14.76 -27.01
C ALA A 505 -1.56 14.97 -27.92
N CYS A 506 -1.70 15.90 -28.86
CA CYS A 506 -0.56 16.55 -29.49
C CYS A 506 -0.33 17.91 -28.84
N VAL A 507 0.92 18.20 -28.50
CA VAL A 507 1.35 19.50 -28.00
C VAL A 507 2.28 20.17 -29.00
N PRO A 508 2.09 21.47 -29.29
CA PRO A 508 3.01 22.21 -30.13
C PRO A 508 4.37 22.33 -29.42
N VAL A 509 5.44 22.15 -30.18
CA VAL A 509 6.82 22.30 -29.72
C VAL A 509 7.56 23.26 -30.65
N SER A 510 8.54 23.98 -30.10
CA SER A 510 9.39 24.87 -30.87
C SER A 510 10.78 24.26 -31.02
N SER A 511 11.19 24.02 -32.26
CA SER A 511 12.55 23.56 -32.56
C SER A 511 13.63 24.65 -32.37
N ALA A 512 13.24 25.87 -31.98
CA ALA A 512 14.17 26.94 -31.64
C ALA A 512 14.90 26.71 -30.31
N SER A 513 14.33 25.91 -29.40
CA SER A 513 15.03 25.47 -28.18
C SER A 513 15.78 24.16 -28.43
N SER A 514 16.99 24.04 -27.91
CA SER A 514 17.76 22.78 -27.95
C SER A 514 17.18 21.71 -27.04
N THR A 515 16.41 22.10 -26.01
CA THR A 515 15.81 21.19 -25.04
C THR A 515 14.48 21.75 -24.54
N MET A 516 13.48 20.87 -24.41
CA MET A 516 12.19 21.18 -23.79
C MET A 516 11.79 20.03 -22.86
N PHE A 517 10.84 20.29 -21.96
CA PHE A 517 10.33 19.34 -21.00
C PHE A 517 8.83 19.19 -21.14
N LEU A 518 8.35 17.97 -21.04
CA LEU A 518 6.94 17.63 -21.19
C LEU A 518 6.49 16.80 -19.98
N ARG A 519 5.35 17.17 -19.38
CA ARG A 519 4.69 16.35 -18.35
C ARG A 519 3.18 16.33 -18.57
N ALA A 520 2.54 15.21 -18.24
CA ALA A 520 1.09 15.17 -18.06
C ALA A 520 0.75 15.52 -16.62
N GLN A 521 -0.39 16.16 -16.43
CA GLN A 521 -0.99 16.37 -15.12
C GLN A 521 -2.45 15.94 -15.10
N ALA A 522 -2.96 15.58 -13.92
CA ALA A 522 -4.35 15.16 -13.74
C ALA A 522 -4.91 15.63 -12.39
N LYS A 523 -6.15 16.14 -12.42
CA LYS A 523 -7.02 16.38 -11.27
C LYS A 523 -8.08 15.29 -11.26
N VAL A 524 -8.26 14.64 -10.10
CA VAL A 524 -8.98 13.36 -9.99
C VAL A 524 -9.90 13.32 -8.79
N ASP A 525 -10.94 12.48 -8.86
CA ASP A 525 -11.86 12.17 -7.77
C ASP A 525 -12.45 13.40 -7.04
N GLN A 526 -12.60 14.55 -7.71
CA GLN A 526 -13.04 15.78 -7.03
C GLN A 526 -14.46 15.69 -6.47
N GLY A 527 -15.27 14.77 -7.01
CA GLY A 527 -16.57 14.41 -6.45
C GLY A 527 -16.51 13.88 -5.01
N TRP A 528 -15.36 13.38 -4.54
CA TRP A 528 -15.19 12.89 -3.16
C TRP A 528 -15.22 14.01 -2.11
N ALA A 529 -14.98 15.26 -2.51
CA ALA A 529 -15.09 16.40 -1.60
C ALA A 529 -16.53 16.73 -1.20
N PHE A 530 -17.52 16.14 -1.88
CA PHE A 530 -18.92 16.48 -1.74
C PHE A 530 -19.76 15.26 -1.39
N GLN A 531 -20.66 15.41 -0.42
CA GLN A 531 -21.61 14.37 -0.06
C GLN A 531 -22.96 14.61 -0.74
N LYS A 532 -23.47 13.57 -1.41
CA LYS A 532 -24.76 13.62 -2.15
C LYS A 532 -25.98 13.43 -1.23
N ALA A 533 -25.77 12.84 -0.05
CA ALA A 533 -26.81 12.52 0.92
C ALA A 533 -26.48 13.15 2.28
N ALA A 534 -27.46 13.16 3.19
CA ALA A 534 -27.23 13.53 4.57
C ALA A 534 -26.21 12.55 5.19
N VAL A 535 -25.20 13.11 5.85
CA VAL A 535 -24.14 12.38 6.56
C VAL A 535 -24.20 12.69 8.04
N SER A 536 -23.75 11.74 8.85
CA SER A 536 -23.67 11.83 10.30
C SER A 536 -22.25 11.49 10.77
N PRO A 537 -21.60 12.40 11.53
CA PRO A 537 -22.04 13.77 11.79
C PRO A 537 -22.03 14.64 10.51
N HIS A 538 -22.74 15.78 10.53
CA HIS A 538 -22.83 16.67 9.37
C HIS A 538 -21.56 17.54 9.21
N VAL A 539 -20.49 16.93 8.72
CA VAL A 539 -19.17 17.55 8.53
C VAL A 539 -18.60 17.22 7.15
N PRO A 540 -17.62 18.00 6.63
CA PRO A 540 -16.89 17.63 5.43
C PRO A 540 -16.12 16.31 5.59
N PRO A 541 -15.68 15.66 4.50
CA PRO A 541 -14.84 14.47 4.55
C PRO A 541 -13.65 14.60 5.50
N GLN A 542 -13.45 13.59 6.33
CA GLN A 542 -12.47 13.58 7.42
C GLN A 542 -11.25 12.73 7.10
N SER A 543 -11.33 11.83 6.12
CA SER A 543 -10.23 10.90 5.86
C SER A 543 -9.01 11.57 5.24
N HIS A 544 -7.84 10.98 5.53
CA HIS A 544 -6.60 11.37 4.87
C HIS A 544 -6.64 11.14 3.37
N VAL A 545 -7.23 10.03 2.91
CA VAL A 545 -7.20 9.64 1.51
C VAL A 545 -8.04 10.56 0.61
N VAL A 546 -9.16 11.08 1.11
CA VAL A 546 -9.98 12.08 0.39
C VAL A 546 -9.26 13.42 0.40
N ASN A 547 -8.89 13.91 1.59
CA ASN A 547 -8.26 15.22 1.69
C ASN A 547 -6.92 15.31 0.93
N ALA A 548 -6.14 14.22 0.86
CA ALA A 548 -4.90 14.17 0.10
C ALA A 548 -5.08 14.42 -1.41
N ARG A 549 -6.27 14.18 -1.98
CA ARG A 549 -6.53 14.33 -3.43
C ARG A 549 -7.53 15.41 -3.80
N THR A 550 -8.23 16.00 -2.83
CA THR A 550 -9.26 17.01 -3.08
C THR A 550 -9.07 18.32 -2.32
N ASN A 551 -8.11 18.38 -1.38
CA ASN A 551 -7.90 19.55 -0.54
C ASN A 551 -6.42 19.98 -0.55
N PRO A 552 -6.01 20.94 -1.42
CA PRO A 552 -4.62 21.38 -1.51
C PRO A 552 -4.12 22.10 -0.24
N GLN A 553 -5.02 22.49 0.68
CA GLN A 553 -4.66 23.08 1.96
C GLN A 553 -4.47 22.05 3.07
N TYR A 554 -4.79 20.78 2.82
CA TYR A 554 -4.61 19.72 3.80
C TYR A 554 -3.13 19.43 4.02
N LYS A 555 -2.69 19.54 5.27
CA LYS A 555 -1.30 19.27 5.68
C LYS A 555 -1.31 18.59 7.05
N MET A 556 -0.76 17.38 7.10
CA MET A 556 -0.53 16.65 8.33
C MET A 556 0.93 16.23 8.39
N GLU A 557 1.56 16.38 9.55
CA GLU A 557 2.92 15.90 9.80
C GLU A 557 2.99 15.25 11.18
N TRP A 558 3.41 13.99 11.23
CA TRP A 558 3.47 13.22 12.45
C TRP A 558 4.58 12.17 12.36
N ASN A 559 5.46 12.11 13.37
CA ASN A 559 6.58 11.18 13.44
C ASN A 559 7.38 11.03 12.13
N GLY A 560 7.69 12.15 11.47
CA GLY A 560 8.46 12.19 10.23
C GLY A 560 7.70 11.78 8.95
N ARG A 561 6.41 11.49 9.06
CA ARG A 561 5.50 11.25 7.94
C ARG A 561 4.71 12.51 7.65
N ARG A 562 4.38 12.72 6.38
CA ARG A 562 3.67 13.89 5.89
C ARG A 562 2.58 13.47 4.91
N ILE A 563 1.44 14.14 5.02
CA ILE A 563 0.37 14.06 4.03
C ILE A 563 0.11 15.48 3.56
N GLN A 564 0.47 15.74 2.31
CA GLN A 564 0.23 17.00 1.63
C GLN A 564 -0.86 16.80 0.59
N GLY A 565 -1.99 17.46 0.78
CA GLY A 565 -3.05 17.47 -0.21
C GLY A 565 -2.64 18.20 -1.48
N ALA A 566 -3.11 17.71 -2.62
CA ALA A 566 -2.84 18.29 -3.94
C ALA A 566 -4.08 18.21 -4.84
N ASP A 567 -4.28 19.25 -5.66
CA ASP A 567 -5.28 19.25 -6.73
C ASP A 567 -4.80 18.49 -7.97
N TYR A 568 -3.49 18.54 -8.25
CA TYR A 568 -2.92 17.94 -9.45
C TYR A 568 -1.81 16.96 -9.12
N PHE A 569 -1.86 15.82 -9.81
CA PHE A 569 -0.84 14.77 -9.82
C PHE A 569 -0.10 14.81 -11.15
N TYR A 570 1.18 14.47 -11.14
CA TYR A 570 2.08 14.66 -12.29
C TYR A 570 2.68 13.34 -12.77
N SER A 571 2.90 13.22 -14.07
CA SER A 571 3.71 12.16 -14.67
C SER A 571 5.21 12.40 -14.41
N PRO A 572 6.06 11.38 -14.62
CA PRO A 572 7.47 11.60 -14.89
C PRO A 572 7.66 12.59 -16.05
N VAL A 573 8.70 13.42 -15.98
CA VAL A 573 9.01 14.42 -17.01
C VAL A 573 9.72 13.75 -18.18
N ILE A 574 9.25 14.01 -19.41
CA ILE A 574 9.94 13.67 -20.65
C ILE A 574 10.83 14.84 -21.07
N THR A 575 12.10 14.57 -21.34
CA THR A 575 13.04 15.52 -21.93
C THR A 575 13.01 15.39 -23.45
N LEU A 576 12.67 16.46 -24.15
CA LEU A 576 12.66 16.55 -25.59
C LEU A 576 13.98 17.17 -26.06
N THR A 577 14.69 16.50 -26.97
CA THR A 577 15.97 16.98 -27.52
C THR A 577 15.90 17.11 -29.03
N THR A 578 16.27 18.27 -29.56
CA THR A 578 16.37 18.48 -31.01
C THR A 578 17.70 17.92 -31.51
N SER A 579 17.62 16.90 -32.38
CA SER A 579 18.80 16.34 -33.05
C SER A 579 18.95 16.96 -34.43
N ALA A 580 20.16 17.42 -34.76
CA ALA A 580 20.50 17.73 -36.15
C ALA A 580 20.46 16.42 -36.94
N ALA A 581 19.76 16.41 -38.08
CA ALA A 581 19.71 15.22 -38.94
C ALA A 581 21.15 14.73 -39.22
N PRO A 582 21.41 13.40 -39.21
CA PRO A 582 22.64 12.90 -39.77
C PRO A 582 22.74 13.37 -41.22
N PRO A 583 23.93 13.78 -41.71
CA PRO A 583 24.08 14.11 -43.12
C PRO A 583 23.61 12.92 -43.96
N PRO A 584 22.96 13.15 -45.12
CA PRO A 584 22.52 12.07 -46.00
C PRO A 584 23.73 11.18 -46.29
N SER A 585 23.65 9.92 -45.86
CA SER A 585 24.64 8.91 -46.22
C SER A 585 24.77 8.90 -47.75
N PRO A 586 25.99 8.95 -48.30
CA PRO A 586 26.18 8.95 -49.73
C PRO A 586 25.55 7.68 -50.29
N ASP A 587 24.71 7.90 -51.31
CA ASP A 587 23.99 6.92 -52.07
C ASP A 587 24.96 5.83 -52.57
N THR A 588 24.83 4.60 -52.08
CA THR A 588 25.53 3.44 -52.65
C THR A 588 24.50 2.46 -53.18
N SER A 589 23.97 2.77 -54.35
CA SER A 589 23.42 1.75 -55.24
C SER A 589 24.55 1.11 -56.06
N SER A 590 24.58 -0.22 -56.01
CA SER A 590 25.24 -1.15 -56.94
C SER A 590 26.78 -1.33 -56.83
N ARG A 591 27.25 -2.52 -56.42
CA ARG A 591 27.54 -3.69 -57.27
C ARG A 591 28.35 -4.74 -56.50
N HIS A 592 28.08 -6.00 -56.86
CA HIS A 592 28.79 -7.21 -56.46
C HIS A 592 30.31 -7.16 -56.63
N GLY A 593 31.00 -7.91 -55.75
CA GLY A 593 32.18 -8.69 -56.12
C GLY A 593 33.32 -8.64 -55.11
N GLY A 594 33.75 -9.81 -54.65
CA GLY A 594 35.15 -10.04 -54.25
C GLY A 594 35.40 -10.20 -52.75
N THR A 595 35.65 -11.45 -52.37
CA THR A 595 36.39 -11.87 -51.17
C THR A 595 37.75 -11.19 -51.09
N ASP A 596 38.15 -10.74 -49.89
CA ASP A 596 39.51 -10.96 -49.38
C ASP A 596 39.59 -10.68 -47.88
N GLY A 597 40.30 -11.58 -47.18
CA GLY A 597 40.41 -11.61 -45.73
C GLY A 597 41.31 -10.52 -45.17
N PHE A 598 40.95 -10.01 -44.00
CA PHE A 598 41.83 -9.15 -43.19
C PHE A 598 42.00 -9.73 -41.79
N ARG A 599 43.26 -10.03 -41.46
CA ARG A 599 43.73 -10.52 -40.16
C ARG A 599 43.79 -9.35 -39.16
N LEU A 600 43.27 -9.55 -37.95
CA LEU A 600 43.47 -8.66 -36.81
C LEU A 600 44.80 -8.97 -36.10
N PRO A 601 45.62 -7.98 -35.71
CA PRO A 601 46.81 -8.21 -34.92
C PRO A 601 46.45 -8.41 -33.44
N VAL A 602 46.89 -9.54 -32.91
CA VAL A 602 46.83 -9.90 -31.49
C VAL A 602 47.85 -9.03 -30.74
N SER A 603 47.41 -7.88 -30.20
CA SER A 603 48.21 -7.12 -29.21
C SER A 603 47.40 -6.14 -28.34
N GLY A 604 46.12 -5.86 -28.66
CA GLY A 604 45.29 -4.92 -27.86
C GLY A 604 44.50 -5.54 -26.70
N VAL A 605 44.30 -6.87 -26.69
CA VAL A 605 43.36 -7.52 -25.76
C VAL A 605 43.95 -7.72 -24.36
N VAL A 606 45.29 -7.74 -24.21
CA VAL A 606 45.95 -7.99 -22.92
C VAL A 606 46.05 -6.72 -22.06
N LEU A 607 46.08 -5.53 -22.66
CA LEU A 607 46.22 -4.26 -21.93
C LEU A 607 44.90 -3.77 -21.29
N VAL A 608 43.75 -4.08 -21.89
CA VAL A 608 42.43 -3.66 -21.37
C VAL A 608 41.97 -4.54 -20.19
N ALA A 609 42.36 -5.81 -20.18
CA ALA A 609 42.02 -6.73 -19.08
C ALA A 609 42.75 -6.40 -17.76
N VAL A 610 44.01 -5.95 -17.83
CA VAL A 610 44.81 -5.62 -16.64
C VAL A 610 44.39 -4.29 -16.01
N ALA A 611 43.99 -3.29 -16.82
CA ALA A 611 43.49 -2.02 -16.31
C ALA A 611 42.13 -2.16 -15.59
N SER A 612 41.30 -3.11 -16.02
CA SER A 612 39.96 -3.36 -15.46
C SER A 612 40.00 -4.09 -14.11
N LEU A 613 41.02 -4.92 -13.87
CA LEU A 613 41.20 -5.62 -12.59
C LEU A 613 41.73 -4.71 -11.47
N LEU A 614 42.55 -3.71 -11.81
CA LEU A 614 43.10 -2.77 -10.83
C LEU A 614 42.06 -1.74 -10.34
N THR A 615 41.13 -1.32 -11.21
CA THR A 615 40.04 -0.41 -10.84
C THR A 615 38.99 -1.07 -9.96
N VAL A 616 38.66 -2.35 -10.21
CA VAL A 616 37.73 -3.11 -9.36
C VAL A 616 38.32 -3.39 -7.98
N GLY A 617 39.63 -3.67 -7.89
CA GLY A 617 40.32 -3.86 -6.61
C GLY A 617 40.36 -2.58 -5.75
N ALA A 618 40.60 -1.42 -6.37
CA ALA A 618 40.62 -0.13 -5.68
C ALA A 618 39.22 0.30 -5.18
N LEU A 619 38.17 0.03 -5.97
CA LEU A 619 36.79 0.33 -5.60
C LEU A 619 36.31 -0.55 -4.42
N GLY A 620 36.68 -1.83 -4.42
CA GLY A 620 36.39 -2.76 -3.33
C GLY A 620 37.04 -2.34 -2.01
N LEU A 621 38.30 -1.90 -2.05
CA LEU A 621 39.01 -1.44 -0.85
C LEU A 621 38.43 -0.14 -0.30
N TRP A 622 37.99 0.78 -1.16
CA TRP A 622 37.35 2.03 -0.76
C TRP A 622 35.98 1.79 -0.08
N LEU A 623 35.17 0.87 -0.61
CA LEU A 623 33.87 0.52 -0.01
C LEU A 623 34.01 -0.15 1.37
N VAL A 624 35.03 -1.01 1.55
CA VAL A 624 35.32 -1.64 2.85
C VAL A 624 35.78 -0.61 3.89
N LEU A 625 36.60 0.36 3.50
CA LEU A 625 37.04 1.43 4.40
C LEU A 625 35.91 2.41 4.75
N ARG A 626 34.96 2.66 3.83
CA ARG A 626 33.77 3.48 4.08
C ARG A 626 32.79 2.82 5.06
N ARG A 627 32.57 1.50 4.94
CA ARG A 627 31.72 0.73 5.88
C ARG A 627 32.25 0.72 7.31
N ARG A 628 33.58 0.78 7.54
CA ARG A 628 34.14 0.84 8.89
C ARG A 628 33.98 2.18 9.61
N ARG A 629 33.68 3.27 8.90
CA ARG A 629 33.47 4.61 9.50
C ARG A 629 32.01 4.95 9.79
N ALA A 630 31.05 4.23 9.20
CA ALA A 630 29.63 4.38 9.47
C ALA A 630 29.17 3.50 10.65
N LYS A 631 29.80 3.66 11.83
CA LYS A 631 29.15 3.25 13.09
C LYS A 631 28.37 4.46 13.59
N TYR A 632 27.05 4.32 13.52
CA TYR A 632 26.02 5.26 13.91
C TYR A 632 26.28 5.85 15.30
N LYS A 633 26.39 7.18 15.38
CA LYS A 633 26.25 7.92 16.65
C LYS A 633 24.75 8.03 16.94
N ARG A 634 24.34 7.47 18.07
CA ARG A 634 23.00 7.59 18.66
C ARG A 634 22.67 9.09 18.84
N THR A 635 21.63 9.58 18.16
CA THR A 635 21.05 10.90 18.45
C THR A 635 20.14 10.73 19.67
N PRO A 636 20.32 11.46 20.77
CA PRO A 636 19.42 11.40 21.91
C PRO A 636 18.05 11.99 21.51
N THR A 637 16.98 11.23 21.75
CA THR A 637 15.62 11.73 21.78
C THR A 637 15.48 12.70 22.95
N THR A 638 15.12 13.95 22.68
CA THR A 638 14.75 14.92 23.71
C THR A 638 13.27 14.72 24.04
N ASP A 639 12.99 14.15 25.21
CA ASP A 639 11.69 14.24 25.86
C ASP A 639 11.37 15.72 26.16
N PRO A 640 10.20 16.25 25.75
CA PRO A 640 9.75 17.56 26.21
C PRO A 640 8.99 17.40 27.53
N ALA A 641 9.69 16.98 28.58
CA ALA A 641 9.13 16.93 29.93
C ALA A 641 10.21 17.07 31.00
N GLU A 642 10.91 18.21 31.04
CA GLU A 642 11.57 18.69 32.26
C GLU A 642 12.08 20.12 32.09
N ALA A 643 11.24 21.10 32.44
CA ALA A 643 11.68 22.46 32.74
C ALA A 643 10.78 23.03 33.83
N GLY A 644 11.23 22.94 35.09
CA GLY A 644 10.57 23.61 36.20
C GLY A 644 10.80 22.96 37.56
N ALA A 645 12.04 23.01 38.07
CA ALA A 645 12.26 22.86 39.50
C ALA A 645 11.99 24.22 40.19
N PRO A 646 11.16 24.29 41.25
CA PRO A 646 11.19 25.39 42.21
C PRO A 646 12.00 25.02 43.46
N PRO A 647 12.49 26.02 44.23
CA PRO A 647 13.53 25.84 45.22
C PRO A 647 13.02 25.42 46.60
N ASP A 648 13.97 24.86 47.36
CA ASP A 648 13.97 24.40 48.75
C ASP A 648 13.07 25.12 49.77
N GLY A 649 12.42 24.32 50.63
CA GLY A 649 11.79 24.72 51.90
C GLY A 649 11.47 23.49 52.79
N PRO A 650 11.57 23.59 54.14
CA PRO A 650 12.01 22.50 55.03
C PRO A 650 10.91 21.53 55.54
N PRO A 651 11.28 20.41 56.20
CA PRO A 651 10.39 19.26 56.39
C PRO A 651 9.49 19.42 57.63
N VAL A 652 8.22 19.03 57.49
CA VAL A 652 7.30 18.92 58.64
C VAL A 652 6.63 17.55 58.66
N GLY A 653 7.00 16.79 59.69
CA GLY A 653 6.26 15.83 60.49
C GLY A 653 4.96 15.17 59.99
N VAL A 654 5.03 13.84 59.87
CA VAL A 654 4.19 12.82 60.56
C VAL A 654 2.72 13.16 60.83
N ALA A 655 1.81 12.37 60.23
CA ALA A 655 0.69 11.72 60.93
C ALA A 655 -0.04 10.71 60.01
N HIS A 656 -0.02 9.43 60.39
CA HIS A 656 -1.08 8.46 60.05
C HIS A 656 -2.35 8.80 60.85
N PRO A 657 -3.54 8.44 60.35
CA PRO A 657 -4.33 7.49 61.14
C PRO A 657 -5.09 6.44 60.31
N ASP A 658 -4.99 5.20 60.80
CA ASP A 658 -6.04 4.23 61.11
C ASP A 658 -7.31 4.13 60.23
N ILE A 659 -7.37 2.99 59.52
CA ILE A 659 -8.33 1.89 59.72
C ILE A 659 -9.64 2.28 60.43
N GLN A 660 -10.76 2.26 59.69
CA GLN A 660 -12.01 1.71 60.20
C GLN A 660 -12.73 0.84 59.16
N THR A 661 -12.98 -0.38 59.61
CA THR A 661 -13.85 -1.43 59.10
C THR A 661 -15.34 -1.10 59.25
N MET A 662 -16.15 -1.39 58.22
CA MET A 662 -17.56 -1.84 58.31
C MET A 662 -17.79 -2.78 57.11
N LYS A 663 -17.94 -4.11 57.28
CA LYS A 663 -19.18 -4.88 57.58
C LYS A 663 -20.36 -4.50 56.69
N GLU A 664 -20.64 -5.34 55.68
CA GLU A 664 -21.67 -6.41 55.68
C GLU A 664 -23.09 -5.86 55.52
N GLU A 665 -23.69 -6.07 54.35
CA GLU A 665 -25.09 -6.52 54.28
C GLU A 665 -25.38 -7.18 52.91
N ASP A 666 -26.06 -8.32 53.03
CA ASP A 666 -26.55 -9.23 51.99
C ASP A 666 -27.67 -8.62 51.12
N GLY A 667 -27.98 -9.28 49.99
CA GLY A 667 -29.39 -9.48 49.62
C GLY A 667 -29.80 -9.21 48.17
N ASP A 668 -29.46 -10.16 47.30
CA ASP A 668 -30.34 -10.83 46.30
C ASP A 668 -31.00 -10.08 45.12
N PRO A 669 -31.34 -10.83 44.04
CA PRO A 669 -31.37 -10.34 42.67
C PRO A 669 -32.79 -10.14 42.09
N LEU A 670 -32.86 -9.36 41.01
CA LEU A 670 -33.79 -9.52 39.89
C LEU A 670 -33.12 -9.08 38.59
#